data_AF-G6C557-F1
#
_entry.id   AF-G6C557-F1
#
_cell.length_a   1.000
_cell.length_b   1.000
_cell.length_c   1.000
_cell.angle_alpha   90.00
_cell.angle_beta   90.00
_cell.angle_gamma   90.00
#
_symmetry.space_group_name_H-M   'P 1'
#
loop_
_entity.id
_entity.type
_entity.pdbx_description
1 polymer ?
#
loop_
_entity_poly.entity_id
_entity_poly.type
_entity_poly.pdbx_seq_one_letter_code
_entity_poly.pdbx_strand_id
1 'polypeptide(L)'
;KIERKLSKTNGVDKALVNISNNMADIEYDEKEIKASEIIKIIEKLGYTPKRREDLKDKEEALRAEKKLKLELTKSKIVIVLSFVLMYISMGSMLNLALPNIIEPTINIRNYVIAQFILTVIVMLIAKRFYRVGFRQLYMLSPNMDSLVAVGTTSAFIYSLYISYRIFIENDNLHLVHSLYYESAATIIAFIMLGKYLETLSKGKASAAIKKLVNFQAKKANIIRNSEIVEIDINEVSKGDIVFIKPGEKIPVDGTIIEGHSTIDEAMITGESIPVEKVENDKVYSGSINKDGVLKVIVNATEGETLISKIAKLVEDAQMTKAPIARLADKVSLIFVPTVIFIAISTALLWWFLIKYNIISVSQNHFEFVLTIFISILIIACPCSLGLATPTAIMVGTGKGAELGILIKSGEALEKLNEIDTIVFDKTGTLTEGSPKVIDIVSLDNDLSKDEILKIAASMEVSSEHPLGKAVYDEAKEKKVELYEIKNFLSISGRGVMGEIEEKKYLLGNKKLLLDNGINDLHEEEIHRYELQGKTTILLADEEKLIAFITLADIVRNESIELIKKLKKENIKTYMLTGDNERTAKVIAKKLDIDDVGHAIQTFVEQNDFSVVRDFAGHGVGLALHEEPIIPNYGRKGRGLKIENGMVLAIEPMVNTGTYKIAMLPDGWTIITRDGKRSAHFEHSIAIIDGKPVILSELD
;
A
#
# COMPACT_ATOMS: atom_id res chain seq x y z
N LYS A 1 -24.66 8.80 1.57
CA LYS A 1 -26.01 9.36 1.92
C LYS A 1 -26.21 9.52 3.42
N ILE A 2 -26.07 8.45 4.22
CA ILE A 2 -26.06 8.53 5.69
C ILE A 2 -25.06 9.61 6.12
N GLU A 3 -23.82 9.50 5.64
CA GLU A 3 -22.75 10.49 5.74
C GLU A 3 -23.24 11.93 5.46
N ARG A 4 -23.68 12.22 4.23
CA ARG A 4 -24.21 13.55 3.84
C ARG A 4 -25.36 14.08 4.70
N LYS A 5 -26.23 13.21 5.24
CA LYS A 5 -27.35 13.64 6.10
C LYS A 5 -26.85 13.93 7.52
N LEU A 6 -25.95 13.10 8.04
CA LEU A 6 -25.31 13.28 9.34
C LEU A 6 -24.40 14.51 9.35
N SER A 7 -23.53 14.68 8.35
CA SER A 7 -22.67 15.88 8.20
C SER A 7 -23.44 17.19 7.98
N LYS A 8 -24.76 17.15 7.76
CA LYS A 8 -25.64 18.32 7.66
C LYS A 8 -26.52 18.51 8.91
N THR A 9 -26.34 17.66 9.91
CA THR A 9 -27.08 17.73 11.18
C THR A 9 -26.24 18.55 12.15
N ASN A 10 -26.84 19.55 12.80
CA ASN A 10 -26.16 20.34 13.82
C ASN A 10 -25.69 19.42 14.97
N GLY A 11 -24.51 19.69 15.52
CA GLY A 11 -23.85 18.84 16.52
C GLY A 11 -23.06 17.65 15.97
N VAL A 12 -23.00 17.42 14.65
CA VAL A 12 -22.16 16.38 14.05
C VAL A 12 -20.98 17.03 13.32
N ASP A 13 -19.78 16.90 13.87
CA ASP A 13 -18.56 17.47 13.30
C ASP A 13 -18.06 16.67 12.10
N LYS A 14 -18.11 15.34 12.22
CA LYS A 14 -17.61 14.44 11.18
C LYS A 14 -18.42 13.16 11.18
N ALA A 15 -18.79 12.70 9.99
CA ALA A 15 -19.42 11.41 9.80
C ALA A 15 -18.71 10.72 8.65
N LEU A 16 -18.19 9.53 8.89
CA LEU A 16 -17.60 8.63 7.92
C LEU A 16 -18.43 7.35 7.89
N VAL A 17 -18.95 6.98 6.74
CA VAL A 17 -19.82 5.79 6.64
C VAL A 17 -19.23 4.81 5.65
N ASN A 18 -18.82 3.65 6.15
CA ASN A 18 -18.41 2.54 5.34
C ASN A 18 -19.54 1.53 5.14
N ILE A 19 -20.19 1.61 4.00
CA ILE A 19 -21.29 0.70 3.65
C ILE A 19 -20.76 -0.73 3.44
N SER A 20 -19.50 -0.89 3.01
CA SER A 20 -18.93 -2.20 2.73
C SER A 20 -18.78 -3.05 3.99
N ASN A 21 -18.43 -2.42 5.10
CA ASN A 21 -18.29 -3.04 6.42
C ASN A 21 -19.52 -2.84 7.32
N ASN A 22 -20.59 -2.19 6.84
CA ASN A 22 -21.77 -1.81 7.63
C ASN A 22 -21.44 -1.00 8.89
N MET A 23 -20.40 -0.16 8.82
CA MET A 23 -19.93 0.63 9.95
C MET A 23 -20.06 2.12 9.65
N ALA A 24 -20.31 2.90 10.69
CA ALA A 24 -20.31 4.36 10.65
C ALA A 24 -19.50 4.86 11.83
N ASP A 25 -18.55 5.74 11.55
CA ASP A 25 -17.76 6.46 12.54
C ASP A 25 -18.23 7.92 12.55
N ILE A 26 -18.62 8.41 13.72
CA ILE A 26 -19.35 9.67 13.86
C ILE A 26 -18.77 10.42 15.05
N GLU A 27 -18.12 11.55 14.77
CA GLU A 27 -17.68 12.53 15.76
C GLU A 27 -18.82 13.55 15.91
N TYR A 28 -19.32 13.71 17.14
CA TYR A 28 -20.46 14.59 17.45
C TYR A 28 -20.27 15.25 18.82
N ASP A 29 -20.77 16.46 18.99
CA ASP A 29 -20.83 17.14 20.27
C ASP A 29 -22.02 16.62 21.08
N GLU A 30 -21.73 15.93 22.19
CA GLU A 30 -22.74 15.38 23.10
C GLU A 30 -23.65 16.45 23.72
N LYS A 31 -23.22 17.73 23.71
CA LYS A 31 -24.03 18.86 24.21
C LYS A 31 -25.10 19.29 23.20
N GLU A 32 -24.85 19.14 21.90
CA GLU A 32 -25.77 19.59 20.84
C GLU A 32 -26.70 18.47 20.34
N ILE A 33 -26.20 17.22 20.28
CA ILE A 33 -26.99 16.09 19.77
C ILE A 33 -26.72 14.81 20.57
N LYS A 34 -27.78 14.09 20.91
CA LYS A 34 -27.66 12.78 21.55
C LYS A 34 -27.49 11.69 20.49
N ALA A 35 -26.65 10.70 20.76
CA ALA A 35 -26.48 9.57 19.84
C ALA A 35 -27.77 8.77 19.57
N SER A 36 -28.78 8.82 20.45
CA SER A 36 -30.11 8.24 20.17
C SER A 36 -30.86 8.96 19.03
N GLU A 37 -30.63 10.26 18.84
CA GLU A 37 -31.18 11.03 17.73
C GLU A 37 -30.45 10.73 16.42
N ILE A 38 -29.13 10.58 16.47
CA ILE A 38 -28.31 10.10 15.36
C ILE A 38 -28.80 8.72 14.88
N ILE A 39 -29.07 7.80 15.80
CA ILE A 39 -29.65 6.47 15.50
C ILE A 39 -31.00 6.62 14.78
N LYS A 40 -31.91 7.46 15.30
CA LYS A 40 -33.22 7.71 14.66
C LYS A 40 -33.10 8.29 13.26
N ILE A 41 -32.11 9.16 13.01
CA ILE A 41 -31.85 9.72 11.68
C ILE A 41 -31.47 8.60 10.70
N ILE A 42 -30.61 7.68 11.13
CA ILE A 42 -30.18 6.52 10.34
C ILE A 42 -31.35 5.54 10.09
N GLU A 43 -32.23 5.33 11.09
CA GLU A 43 -33.47 4.54 10.95
C GLU A 43 -34.48 5.15 9.98
N LYS A 44 -34.60 6.49 10.00
CA LYS A 44 -35.38 7.25 9.03
C LYS A 44 -34.82 7.15 7.60
N LEU A 45 -33.57 6.74 7.44
CA LEU A 45 -32.98 6.44 6.13
C LEU A 45 -33.15 4.96 5.73
N GLY A 46 -33.68 4.11 6.62
CA GLY A 46 -33.97 2.70 6.35
C GLY A 46 -32.92 1.71 6.83
N TYR A 47 -32.03 2.13 7.74
CA TYR A 47 -30.96 1.30 8.31
C TYR A 47 -31.18 1.12 9.81
N THR A 48 -30.74 0.00 10.39
CA THR A 48 -30.81 -0.25 11.84
C THR A 48 -29.39 -0.20 12.42
N PRO A 49 -28.90 0.96 12.89
CA PRO A 49 -27.56 1.09 13.46
C PRO A 49 -27.54 0.57 14.90
N LYS A 50 -26.37 0.13 15.36
CA LYS A 50 -26.09 -0.23 16.76
C LYS A 50 -24.75 0.39 17.16
N ARG A 51 -24.55 0.68 18.45
CA ARG A 51 -23.25 1.14 18.95
C ARG A 51 -22.26 -0.03 18.99
N ARG A 52 -20.98 0.29 18.82
CA ARG A 52 -19.90 -0.70 18.78
C ARG A 52 -19.62 -1.33 20.15
N GLU A 53 -19.79 -0.56 21.22
CA GLU A 53 -19.64 -1.02 22.60
C GLU A 53 -20.64 -2.13 22.95
N ASP A 54 -21.85 -2.04 22.39
CA ASP A 54 -22.92 -3.05 22.56
C ASP A 54 -22.63 -4.36 21.79
N LEU A 55 -21.64 -4.39 20.90
CA LEU A 55 -21.27 -5.57 20.08
C LEU A 55 -20.24 -6.48 20.76
N LYS A 56 -19.77 -6.17 21.98
CA LYS A 56 -18.78 -6.99 22.71
C LYS A 56 -19.32 -8.36 23.15
N ASP A 57 -20.63 -8.57 23.08
CA ASP A 57 -21.22 -9.87 23.36
C ASP A 57 -20.89 -10.90 22.27
N LYS A 58 -20.15 -11.95 22.65
CA LYS A 58 -19.89 -13.14 21.80
C LYS A 58 -21.17 -13.68 21.15
N GLU A 59 -22.31 -13.57 21.83
CA GLU A 59 -23.61 -13.94 21.29
C GLU A 59 -24.04 -13.10 20.08
N GLU A 60 -23.74 -11.80 20.07
CA GLU A 60 -24.14 -10.90 18.98
C GLU A 60 -23.28 -11.08 17.73
N ALA A 61 -21.97 -11.33 17.89
CA ALA A 61 -21.09 -11.72 16.78
C ALA A 61 -21.61 -13.01 16.10
N LEU A 62 -22.05 -13.98 16.90
CA LEU A 62 -22.64 -15.23 16.42
C LEU A 62 -24.00 -15.00 15.74
N ARG A 63 -24.82 -14.07 16.25
CA ARG A 63 -26.09 -13.65 15.61
C ARG A 63 -25.85 -12.94 14.28
N ALA A 64 -24.82 -12.09 14.18
CA ALA A 64 -24.44 -11.42 12.94
C ALA A 64 -24.01 -12.43 11.86
N GLU A 65 -23.22 -13.43 12.24
CA GLU A 65 -22.81 -14.52 11.34
C GLU A 65 -24.01 -15.38 10.90
N LYS A 66 -24.92 -15.71 11.81
CA LYS A 66 -26.18 -16.42 11.48
C LYS A 66 -27.04 -15.61 10.51
N LYS A 67 -27.14 -14.30 10.69
CA LYS A 67 -27.88 -13.40 9.79
C LYS A 67 -27.26 -13.35 8.39
N LEU A 68 -25.93 -13.32 8.30
CA LEU A 68 -25.20 -13.40 7.03
C LEU A 68 -25.50 -14.73 6.30
N LYS A 69 -25.39 -15.86 7.00
CA LYS A 69 -25.70 -17.20 6.45
C LYS A 69 -27.15 -17.27 5.95
N LEU A 70 -28.09 -16.70 6.70
CA LEU A 70 -29.50 -16.63 6.29
C LEU A 70 -29.69 -15.84 4.98
N GLU A 71 -29.04 -14.68 4.82
CA GLU A 71 -29.12 -13.89 3.58
C GLU A 71 -28.49 -14.61 2.37
N LEU A 72 -27.39 -15.34 2.58
CA LEU A 72 -26.78 -16.20 1.56
C LEU A 72 -27.74 -17.34 1.15
N THR A 73 -28.38 -17.99 2.13
CA THR A 73 -29.37 -19.05 1.86
C THR A 73 -30.58 -18.52 1.10
N LYS A 74 -31.12 -17.37 1.49
CA LYS A 74 -32.21 -16.70 0.75
C LYS A 74 -31.83 -16.43 -0.70
N SER A 75 -30.61 -15.96 -0.94
CA SER A 75 -30.09 -15.70 -2.29
C SER A 75 -30.04 -16.98 -3.11
N LYS A 76 -29.53 -18.08 -2.54
CA LYS A 76 -29.53 -19.39 -3.20
C LYS A 76 -30.94 -19.87 -3.54
N ILE A 77 -31.88 -19.77 -2.60
CA ILE A 77 -33.28 -20.18 -2.81
C ILE A 77 -33.89 -19.38 -3.97
N VAL A 78 -33.72 -18.06 -4.00
CA VAL A 78 -34.27 -17.22 -5.08
C VAL A 78 -33.65 -17.54 -6.43
N ILE A 79 -32.34 -17.78 -6.48
CA ILE A 79 -31.65 -18.18 -7.71
C ILE A 79 -32.23 -19.51 -8.23
N VAL A 80 -32.33 -20.53 -7.36
CA VAL A 80 -32.89 -21.85 -7.73
C VAL A 80 -34.33 -21.73 -8.19
N LEU A 81 -35.19 -21.04 -7.44
CA LEU A 81 -36.60 -20.85 -7.81
C LEU A 81 -36.76 -20.10 -9.13
N SER A 82 -35.89 -19.13 -9.41
CA SER A 82 -35.94 -18.37 -10.67
C SER A 82 -35.43 -19.21 -11.84
N PHE A 83 -34.43 -20.09 -11.65
CA PHE A 83 -34.04 -21.07 -12.66
C PHE A 83 -35.16 -22.09 -12.94
N VAL A 84 -35.86 -22.56 -11.91
CA VAL A 84 -37.03 -23.44 -12.07
C VAL A 84 -38.13 -22.71 -12.84
N LEU A 85 -38.40 -21.44 -12.51
CA LEU A 85 -39.38 -20.63 -13.23
C LEU A 85 -38.96 -20.40 -14.69
N MET A 86 -37.69 -20.15 -14.96
CA MET A 86 -37.15 -20.01 -16.31
C MET A 86 -37.28 -21.31 -17.11
N TYR A 87 -37.05 -22.47 -16.48
CA TYR A 87 -37.29 -23.77 -17.08
C TYR A 87 -38.77 -23.97 -17.44
N ILE A 88 -39.68 -23.61 -16.53
CA ILE A 88 -41.13 -23.68 -16.80
C ILE A 88 -41.51 -22.72 -17.94
N SER A 89 -41.01 -21.49 -17.91
CA SER A 89 -41.38 -20.45 -18.87
C SER A 89 -40.84 -20.70 -20.27
N MET A 90 -39.58 -21.12 -20.38
CA MET A 90 -38.86 -21.25 -21.65
C MET A 90 -38.66 -22.70 -22.11
N GLY A 91 -38.99 -23.69 -21.27
CA GLY A 91 -38.75 -25.11 -21.56
C GLY A 91 -39.47 -25.59 -22.82
N SER A 92 -40.71 -25.16 -23.02
CA SER A 92 -41.49 -25.47 -24.22
C SER A 92 -40.91 -24.86 -25.50
N MET A 93 -40.20 -23.73 -25.41
CA MET A 93 -39.51 -23.10 -26.56
C MET A 93 -38.21 -23.83 -26.95
N LEU A 94 -37.61 -24.57 -26.00
CA LEU A 94 -36.36 -25.31 -26.17
C LEU A 94 -36.58 -26.82 -26.40
N ASN A 95 -37.83 -27.25 -26.65
CA ASN A 95 -38.24 -28.66 -26.75
C ASN A 95 -37.88 -29.51 -25.51
N LEU A 96 -37.82 -28.89 -24.32
CA LEU A 96 -37.58 -29.58 -23.06
C LEU A 96 -38.89 -30.15 -22.51
N ALA A 97 -38.82 -31.37 -21.96
CA ALA A 97 -39.98 -32.04 -21.41
C ALA A 97 -40.52 -31.32 -20.17
N LEU A 98 -41.77 -30.87 -20.24
CA LEU A 98 -42.52 -30.36 -19.11
C LEU A 98 -43.54 -31.43 -18.66
N PRO A 99 -43.80 -31.59 -17.36
CA PRO A 99 -44.85 -32.47 -16.90
C PRO A 99 -46.21 -32.04 -17.48
N ASN A 100 -47.04 -32.97 -17.94
CA ASN A 100 -48.35 -32.71 -18.55
C ASN A 100 -49.28 -31.82 -17.69
N ILE A 101 -49.05 -31.77 -16.37
CA ILE A 101 -49.79 -30.95 -15.40
C ILE A 101 -49.54 -29.45 -15.62
N ILE A 102 -48.34 -29.07 -16.09
CA ILE A 102 -47.85 -27.69 -16.23
C ILE A 102 -47.48 -27.42 -17.70
N GLU A 103 -47.88 -28.27 -18.64
CA GLU A 103 -47.60 -28.06 -20.04
C GLU A 103 -48.56 -27.00 -20.60
N PRO A 104 -48.09 -25.90 -21.21
CA PRO A 104 -48.95 -24.78 -21.62
C PRO A 104 -49.97 -25.16 -22.71
N THR A 105 -49.67 -26.20 -23.51
CA THR A 105 -50.54 -26.75 -24.55
C THR A 105 -51.67 -27.63 -24.01
N ILE A 106 -51.51 -28.19 -22.81
CA ILE A 106 -52.47 -29.13 -22.18
C ILE A 106 -53.22 -28.48 -21.02
N ASN A 107 -52.51 -27.76 -20.14
CA ASN A 107 -53.02 -27.19 -18.90
C ASN A 107 -52.50 -25.75 -18.67
N ILE A 108 -52.97 -24.81 -19.49
CA ILE A 108 -52.58 -23.39 -19.45
C ILE A 108 -52.81 -22.73 -18.08
N ARG A 109 -53.89 -23.08 -17.37
CA ARG A 109 -54.22 -22.50 -16.07
C ARG A 109 -53.22 -22.89 -14.99
N ASN A 110 -52.83 -24.17 -14.97
CA ASN A 110 -51.82 -24.66 -14.03
C ASN A 110 -50.45 -24.06 -14.34
N TYR A 111 -50.13 -23.87 -15.62
CA TYR A 111 -48.92 -23.16 -16.05
C TYR A 111 -48.87 -21.74 -15.49
N VAL A 112 -49.94 -20.96 -15.68
CA VAL A 112 -50.05 -19.58 -15.15
C VAL A 112 -49.97 -19.55 -13.62
N ILE A 113 -50.68 -20.44 -12.93
CA ILE A 113 -50.69 -20.52 -11.46
C ILE A 113 -49.30 -20.87 -10.93
N ALA A 114 -48.61 -21.82 -11.55
CA ALA A 114 -47.25 -22.20 -11.16
C ALA A 114 -46.28 -21.02 -11.27
N GLN A 115 -46.33 -20.27 -12.39
CA GLN A 115 -45.50 -19.08 -12.57
C GLN A 115 -45.81 -17.98 -11.55
N PHE A 116 -47.10 -17.72 -11.31
CA PHE A 116 -47.55 -16.75 -10.31
C PHE A 116 -47.03 -17.09 -8.91
N ILE A 117 -47.24 -18.33 -8.45
CA ILE A 117 -46.82 -18.77 -7.11
C ILE A 117 -45.30 -18.64 -6.94
N LEU A 118 -44.52 -19.14 -7.90
CA LEU A 118 -43.06 -19.07 -7.86
C LEU A 118 -42.57 -17.62 -7.82
N THR A 119 -43.16 -16.75 -8.63
CA THR A 119 -42.80 -15.33 -8.67
C THR A 119 -43.14 -14.63 -7.36
N VAL A 120 -44.31 -14.89 -6.78
CA VAL A 120 -44.71 -14.32 -5.49
C VAL A 120 -43.74 -14.76 -4.38
N ILE A 121 -43.34 -16.02 -4.32
CA ILE A 121 -42.36 -16.51 -3.34
C ILE A 121 -41.02 -15.76 -3.50
N VAL A 122 -40.54 -15.61 -4.73
CA VAL A 122 -39.31 -14.87 -5.03
C VAL A 122 -39.42 -13.41 -4.56
N MET A 123 -40.53 -12.73 -4.89
CA MET A 123 -40.77 -11.34 -4.48
C MET A 123 -40.87 -11.17 -2.95
N LEU A 124 -41.48 -12.13 -2.24
CA LEU A 124 -41.59 -12.12 -0.77
C LEU A 124 -40.22 -12.25 -0.09
N ILE A 125 -39.35 -13.14 -0.59
CA ILE A 125 -37.97 -13.25 -0.11
C ILE A 125 -37.21 -11.95 -0.40
N ALA A 126 -37.46 -11.35 -1.57
CA ALA A 126 -36.86 -10.11 -2.05
C ALA A 126 -37.53 -8.82 -1.52
N LYS A 127 -38.42 -8.89 -0.51
CA LYS A 127 -39.19 -7.73 0.03
C LYS A 127 -38.35 -6.50 0.39
N ARG A 128 -37.06 -6.70 0.71
CA ARG A 128 -36.11 -5.61 1.01
C ARG A 128 -35.98 -4.62 -0.15
N PHE A 129 -35.91 -5.11 -1.39
CA PHE A 129 -35.74 -4.27 -2.57
C PHE A 129 -36.94 -3.33 -2.75
N TYR A 130 -38.16 -3.84 -2.54
CA TYR A 130 -39.38 -3.03 -2.63
C TYR A 130 -39.48 -2.01 -1.48
N ARG A 131 -39.23 -2.43 -0.23
CA ARG A 131 -39.30 -1.53 0.93
C ARG A 131 -38.30 -0.38 0.82
N VAL A 132 -37.09 -0.65 0.35
CA VAL A 132 -36.06 0.37 0.17
C VAL A 132 -36.32 1.17 -1.11
N GLY A 133 -36.54 0.51 -2.24
CA GLY A 133 -36.71 1.14 -3.55
C GLY A 133 -37.85 2.16 -3.58
N PHE A 134 -39.06 1.79 -3.16
CA PHE A 134 -40.18 2.73 -3.15
C PHE A 134 -39.98 3.89 -2.16
N ARG A 135 -39.37 3.62 -1.00
CA ARG A 135 -39.02 4.67 -0.03
C ARG A 135 -38.01 5.67 -0.62
N GLN A 136 -36.99 5.19 -1.32
CA GLN A 136 -35.97 6.04 -1.94
C GLN A 136 -36.51 6.87 -3.10
N LEU A 137 -37.42 6.29 -3.88
CA LEU A 137 -38.14 7.00 -4.94
C LEU A 137 -38.99 8.14 -4.35
N TYR A 138 -39.76 7.86 -3.29
CA TYR A 138 -40.56 8.89 -2.60
C TYR A 138 -39.69 10.00 -1.98
N MET A 139 -38.50 9.66 -1.50
CA MET A 139 -37.52 10.62 -0.96
C MET A 139 -36.75 11.40 -2.04
N LEU A 140 -37.15 11.32 -3.32
CA LEU A 140 -36.49 11.98 -4.46
C LEU A 140 -34.99 11.67 -4.55
N SER A 141 -34.63 10.44 -4.19
CA SER A 141 -33.25 9.98 -4.17
C SER A 141 -33.18 8.54 -4.71
N PRO A 142 -33.65 8.30 -5.95
CA PRO A 142 -33.75 6.95 -6.51
C PRO A 142 -32.36 6.31 -6.59
N ASN A 143 -32.33 5.00 -6.36
CA ASN A 143 -31.12 4.18 -6.34
C ASN A 143 -31.33 2.88 -7.13
N MET A 144 -30.33 2.00 -7.13
CA MET A 144 -30.42 0.68 -7.77
C MET A 144 -31.67 -0.09 -7.32
N ASP A 145 -31.97 -0.15 -6.01
CA ASP A 145 -33.16 -0.84 -5.50
C ASP A 145 -34.47 -0.21 -6.02
N SER A 146 -34.48 1.08 -6.40
CA SER A 146 -35.64 1.76 -6.98
C SER A 146 -35.93 1.28 -8.40
N LEU A 147 -34.90 1.11 -9.23
CA LEU A 147 -35.04 0.55 -10.60
C LEU A 147 -35.60 -0.86 -10.54
N VAL A 148 -35.08 -1.68 -9.62
CA VAL A 148 -35.52 -3.06 -9.40
C VAL A 148 -36.98 -3.07 -8.99
N ALA A 149 -37.34 -2.29 -7.96
CA ALA A 149 -38.70 -2.23 -7.45
C ALA A 149 -39.71 -1.80 -8.54
N VAL A 150 -39.39 -0.79 -9.35
CA VAL A 150 -40.28 -0.31 -10.41
C VAL A 150 -40.37 -1.33 -11.54
N GLY A 151 -39.24 -1.85 -12.02
CA GLY A 151 -39.18 -2.79 -13.15
C GLY A 151 -39.89 -4.11 -12.85
N THR A 152 -39.57 -4.75 -11.73
CA THR A 152 -40.15 -6.06 -11.38
C THR A 152 -41.62 -5.94 -10.97
N THR A 153 -42.02 -4.85 -10.32
CA THR A 153 -43.44 -4.60 -10.02
C THR A 153 -44.24 -4.36 -11.30
N SER A 154 -43.69 -3.63 -12.27
CA SER A 154 -44.36 -3.38 -13.56
C SER A 154 -44.58 -4.69 -14.32
N ALA A 155 -43.54 -5.53 -14.42
CA ALA A 155 -43.62 -6.85 -15.04
C ALA A 155 -44.62 -7.78 -14.33
N PHE A 156 -44.64 -7.76 -12.99
CA PHE A 156 -45.56 -8.57 -12.20
C PHE A 156 -47.02 -8.13 -12.37
N ILE A 157 -47.32 -6.83 -12.26
CA ILE A 157 -48.69 -6.30 -12.42
C ILE A 157 -49.21 -6.58 -13.82
N TYR A 158 -48.37 -6.42 -14.84
CA TYR A 158 -48.75 -6.74 -16.22
C TYR A 158 -49.02 -8.24 -16.40
N SER A 159 -48.16 -9.10 -15.86
CA SER A 159 -48.36 -10.55 -15.90
C SER A 159 -49.64 -10.97 -15.18
N LEU A 160 -50.00 -10.28 -14.10
CA LEU A 160 -51.26 -10.49 -13.38
C LEU A 160 -52.48 -10.10 -14.21
N TYR A 161 -52.39 -9.00 -14.98
CA TYR A 161 -53.44 -8.61 -15.93
C TYR A 161 -53.61 -9.62 -17.08
N ILE A 162 -52.51 -10.10 -17.67
CA ILE A 162 -52.55 -11.14 -18.70
C ILE A 162 -53.09 -12.46 -18.14
N SER A 163 -52.68 -12.83 -16.93
CA SER A 163 -53.23 -13.99 -16.23
C SER A 163 -54.75 -13.89 -16.09
N TYR A 164 -55.26 -12.74 -15.63
CA TYR A 164 -56.70 -12.49 -15.53
C TYR A 164 -57.43 -12.64 -16.87
N ARG A 165 -56.85 -12.12 -17.96
CA ARG A 165 -57.41 -12.30 -19.31
C ARG A 165 -57.43 -13.76 -19.77
N ILE A 166 -56.38 -14.53 -19.50
CA ILE A 166 -56.34 -15.97 -19.84
C ILE A 166 -57.47 -16.73 -19.14
N PHE A 167 -57.75 -16.40 -17.87
CA PHE A 167 -58.84 -17.05 -17.12
C PHE A 167 -60.25 -16.71 -17.62
N ILE A 168 -60.44 -15.56 -18.28
CA ILE A 168 -61.75 -15.10 -18.76
C ILE A 168 -61.98 -15.45 -20.24
N GLU A 169 -60.97 -15.32 -21.08
CA GLU A 169 -61.09 -15.45 -22.55
C GLU A 169 -60.84 -16.88 -23.07
N ASN A 170 -61.18 -17.90 -22.27
CA ASN A 170 -61.04 -19.32 -22.63
C ASN A 170 -59.64 -19.70 -23.15
N ASP A 171 -58.61 -19.54 -22.31
CA ASP A 171 -57.37 -20.32 -22.45
C ASP A 171 -56.62 -20.08 -23.79
N ASN A 172 -56.65 -18.84 -24.31
CA ASN A 172 -55.97 -18.47 -25.56
C ASN A 172 -54.45 -18.63 -25.43
N LEU A 173 -53.90 -19.65 -26.10
CA LEU A 173 -52.49 -20.05 -26.06
C LEU A 173 -51.54 -18.92 -26.48
N HIS A 174 -51.97 -17.99 -27.33
CA HIS A 174 -51.15 -16.86 -27.76
C HIS A 174 -50.81 -15.88 -26.63
N LEU A 175 -51.67 -15.75 -25.61
CA LEU A 175 -51.45 -14.84 -24.48
C LEU A 175 -50.44 -15.38 -23.47
N VAL A 176 -50.10 -16.67 -23.53
CA VAL A 176 -49.12 -17.30 -22.64
C VAL A 176 -47.73 -16.73 -22.86
N HIS A 177 -47.39 -16.41 -24.10
CA HIS A 177 -46.10 -15.83 -24.46
C HIS A 177 -45.94 -14.36 -24.03
N SER A 178 -47.03 -13.73 -23.58
CA SER A 178 -47.07 -12.37 -23.06
C SER A 178 -46.92 -12.30 -21.54
N LEU A 179 -46.67 -13.42 -20.86
CA LEU A 179 -46.36 -13.42 -19.43
C LEU A 179 -44.90 -13.02 -19.21
N TYR A 180 -44.67 -12.21 -18.18
CA TYR A 180 -43.34 -11.69 -17.78
C TYR A 180 -43.03 -12.03 -16.31
N TYR A 181 -43.64 -13.09 -15.79
CA TYR A 181 -43.38 -13.59 -14.43
C TYR A 181 -41.92 -14.04 -14.29
N GLU A 182 -41.40 -14.73 -15.30
CA GLU A 182 -40.01 -15.15 -15.41
C GLU A 182 -39.06 -13.96 -15.44
N SER A 183 -39.39 -12.89 -16.17
CA SER A 183 -38.60 -11.67 -16.21
C SER A 183 -38.49 -11.03 -14.82
N ALA A 184 -39.62 -10.87 -14.11
CA ALA A 184 -39.64 -10.31 -12.75
C ALA A 184 -38.75 -11.11 -11.77
N ALA A 185 -38.86 -12.44 -11.78
CA ALA A 185 -38.07 -13.30 -10.88
C ALA A 185 -36.59 -13.35 -11.27
N THR A 186 -36.28 -13.45 -12.57
CA THR A 186 -34.91 -13.59 -13.08
C THR A 186 -34.07 -12.34 -12.81
N ILE A 187 -34.67 -11.16 -12.95
CA ILE A 187 -34.03 -9.89 -12.56
C ILE A 187 -33.63 -9.94 -11.08
N ILE A 188 -34.56 -10.31 -10.20
CA ILE A 188 -34.33 -10.42 -8.76
C ILE A 188 -33.21 -11.44 -8.49
N ALA A 189 -33.23 -12.58 -9.16
CA ALA A 189 -32.19 -13.59 -9.03
C ALA A 189 -30.80 -13.11 -9.42
N PHE A 190 -30.64 -12.41 -10.55
CA PHE A 190 -29.34 -11.87 -10.95
C PHE A 190 -28.81 -10.82 -9.96
N ILE A 191 -29.68 -9.98 -9.42
CA ILE A 191 -29.28 -9.00 -8.40
C ILE A 191 -28.91 -9.69 -7.10
N MET A 192 -29.68 -10.70 -6.67
CA MET A 192 -29.36 -11.50 -5.49
C MET A 192 -28.10 -12.33 -5.69
N LEU A 193 -27.81 -12.81 -6.90
CA LEU A 193 -26.55 -13.44 -7.26
C LEU A 193 -25.38 -12.46 -7.15
N GLY A 194 -25.53 -11.23 -7.64
CA GLY A 194 -24.55 -10.16 -7.44
C GLY A 194 -24.26 -9.90 -5.96
N LYS A 195 -25.31 -9.74 -5.14
CA LYS A 195 -25.18 -9.57 -3.67
C LYS A 195 -24.61 -10.79 -2.96
N TYR A 196 -24.89 -11.98 -3.47
CA TYR A 196 -24.33 -13.24 -2.97
C TYR A 196 -22.81 -13.30 -3.21
N LEU A 197 -22.38 -13.01 -4.43
CA LEU A 197 -20.96 -12.94 -4.80
C LEU A 197 -20.23 -11.83 -4.02
N GLU A 198 -20.85 -10.67 -3.86
CA GLU A 198 -20.35 -9.59 -3.01
C GLU A 198 -20.10 -10.06 -1.57
N THR A 199 -21.10 -10.69 -0.96
CA THR A 199 -21.04 -11.14 0.42
C THR A 199 -19.97 -12.22 0.62
N LEU A 200 -19.82 -13.12 -0.35
CA LEU A 200 -18.76 -14.14 -0.34
C LEU A 200 -17.36 -13.54 -0.44
N SER A 201 -17.14 -12.62 -1.39
CA SER A 201 -15.85 -11.96 -1.58
C SER A 201 -15.46 -11.16 -0.33
N LYS A 202 -16.41 -10.43 0.27
CA LYS A 202 -16.20 -9.71 1.53
C LYS A 202 -15.87 -10.64 2.70
N GLY A 203 -16.59 -11.76 2.81
CA GLY A 203 -16.35 -12.76 3.85
C GLY A 203 -14.96 -13.38 3.79
N LYS A 204 -14.46 -13.70 2.59
CA LYS A 204 -13.10 -14.23 2.39
C LYS A 204 -12.02 -13.21 2.74
N ALA A 205 -12.18 -11.95 2.35
CA ALA A 205 -11.18 -10.93 2.64
C ALA A 205 -11.19 -10.50 4.13
N SER A 206 -12.36 -10.48 4.77
CA SER A 206 -12.45 -10.33 6.24
C SER A 206 -11.82 -11.48 7.00
N ALA A 207 -11.72 -12.67 6.40
CA ALA A 207 -11.06 -13.82 7.02
C ALA A 207 -9.55 -13.64 7.13
N ALA A 208 -8.90 -12.90 6.21
CA ALA A 208 -7.48 -12.58 6.30
C ALA A 208 -7.17 -11.70 7.52
N ILE A 209 -8.02 -10.70 7.79
CA ILE A 209 -7.91 -9.87 9.00
C ILE A 209 -8.22 -10.68 10.25
N LYS A 210 -9.26 -11.53 10.22
CA LYS A 210 -9.54 -12.46 11.32
C LYS A 210 -8.37 -13.41 11.58
N LYS A 211 -7.58 -13.79 10.58
CA LYS A 211 -6.37 -14.60 10.79
C LYS A 211 -5.30 -13.84 11.58
N LEU A 212 -5.11 -12.54 11.31
CA LEU A 212 -4.20 -11.68 12.09
C LEU A 212 -4.67 -11.57 13.55
N VAL A 213 -5.96 -11.34 13.78
CA VAL A 213 -6.53 -11.25 15.15
C VAL A 213 -6.52 -12.60 15.87
N ASN A 214 -6.85 -13.69 15.16
CA ASN A 214 -6.82 -15.05 15.71
C ASN A 214 -5.38 -15.57 15.99
N PHE A 215 -4.36 -14.82 15.57
CA PHE A 215 -2.98 -15.17 15.89
C PHE A 215 -2.61 -14.83 17.34
N GLN A 216 -3.36 -13.93 17.99
CA GLN A 216 -3.19 -13.60 19.40
C GLN A 216 -3.52 -14.80 20.30
N ALA A 217 -2.70 -15.00 21.33
CA ALA A 217 -2.97 -15.99 22.36
C ALA A 217 -4.13 -15.52 23.24
N LYS A 218 -5.02 -16.45 23.61
CA LYS A 218 -6.17 -16.16 24.50
C LYS A 218 -5.81 -16.23 25.98
N LYS A 219 -4.69 -16.89 26.29
CA LYS A 219 -4.22 -17.12 27.64
C LYS A 219 -2.72 -16.84 27.71
N ALA A 220 -2.26 -16.47 28.88
CA ALA A 220 -0.85 -16.26 29.17
C ALA A 220 -0.48 -16.96 30.48
N ASN A 221 0.72 -17.53 30.52
CA ASN A 221 1.32 -18.06 31.74
C ASN A 221 2.07 -16.93 32.43
N ILE A 222 1.63 -16.49 33.60
CA ILE A 222 2.31 -15.45 34.38
C ILE A 222 2.97 -16.04 35.63
N ILE A 223 4.08 -15.44 36.07
CA ILE A 223 4.74 -15.80 37.32
C ILE A 223 4.20 -14.89 38.43
N ARG A 224 3.44 -15.45 39.37
CA ARG A 224 2.99 -14.77 40.61
C ARG A 224 3.41 -15.61 41.81
N ASN A 225 4.01 -14.99 42.83
CA ASN A 225 4.49 -15.68 44.04
C ASN A 225 5.39 -16.90 43.75
N SER A 226 6.26 -16.80 42.74
CA SER A 226 7.14 -17.89 42.28
C SER A 226 6.44 -19.13 41.70
N GLU A 227 5.12 -19.07 41.45
CA GLU A 227 4.35 -20.11 40.76
C GLU A 227 3.88 -19.62 39.39
N ILE A 228 3.75 -20.55 38.44
CA ILE A 228 3.24 -20.27 37.09
C ILE A 228 1.73 -20.46 37.08
N VAL A 229 0.98 -19.39 36.81
CA VAL A 229 -0.48 -19.38 36.75
C VAL A 229 -0.93 -19.01 35.35
N GLU A 230 -1.82 -19.82 34.76
CA GLU A 230 -2.44 -19.53 33.46
C GLU A 230 -3.66 -18.61 33.67
N ILE A 231 -3.62 -17.41 33.08
CA ILE A 231 -4.71 -16.42 33.14
C ILE A 231 -5.21 -16.05 31.74
N ASP A 232 -6.39 -15.46 31.66
CA ASP A 232 -6.89 -14.88 30.41
C ASP A 232 -6.04 -13.66 30.01
N ILE A 233 -5.82 -13.47 28.72
CA ILE A 233 -5.01 -12.35 28.20
C ILE A 233 -5.53 -10.98 28.64
N ASN A 234 -6.84 -10.86 28.87
CA ASN A 234 -7.49 -9.64 29.36
C ASN A 234 -7.11 -9.26 30.81
N GLU A 235 -6.59 -10.22 31.59
CA GLU A 235 -6.21 -10.02 32.98
C GLU A 235 -4.72 -9.70 33.15
N VAL A 236 -3.93 -9.79 32.07
CA VAL A 236 -2.49 -9.51 32.06
C VAL A 236 -2.26 -8.00 32.15
N SER A 237 -1.41 -7.58 33.08
CA SER A 237 -1.08 -6.17 33.31
C SER A 237 0.37 -5.85 32.93
N LYS A 238 0.66 -4.57 32.64
CA LYS A 238 2.04 -4.11 32.43
C LYS A 238 2.88 -4.37 33.67
N GLY A 239 4.10 -4.82 33.48
CA GLY A 239 5.01 -5.22 34.56
C GLY A 239 4.83 -6.66 35.05
N ASP A 240 3.78 -7.39 34.63
CA ASP A 240 3.71 -8.83 34.89
C ASP A 240 4.88 -9.55 34.19
N ILE A 241 5.32 -10.67 34.76
CA ILE A 241 6.34 -11.53 34.14
C ILE A 241 5.63 -12.72 33.51
N VAL A 242 5.70 -12.80 32.19
CA VAL A 242 5.13 -13.89 31.40
C VAL A 242 6.20 -14.96 31.17
N PHE A 243 5.83 -16.21 31.45
CA PHE A 243 6.64 -17.39 31.20
C PHE A 243 6.24 -18.04 29.88
N ILE A 244 7.17 -18.15 28.94
CA ILE A 244 6.89 -18.63 27.58
C ILE A 244 7.72 -19.89 27.31
N LYS A 245 7.03 -20.99 26.95
CA LYS A 245 7.68 -22.27 26.65
C LYS A 245 8.11 -22.37 25.18
N PRO A 246 9.05 -23.26 24.84
CA PRO A 246 9.34 -23.62 23.45
C PRO A 246 8.07 -24.05 22.71
N GLY A 247 7.87 -23.56 21.49
CA GLY A 247 6.70 -23.79 20.67
C GLY A 247 5.45 -22.97 21.03
N GLU A 248 5.46 -22.22 22.14
CA GLU A 248 4.33 -21.36 22.51
C GLU A 248 4.32 -20.05 21.72
N LYS A 249 3.11 -19.51 21.53
CA LYS A 249 2.93 -18.17 20.99
C LYS A 249 3.19 -17.15 22.08
N ILE A 250 3.89 -16.08 21.72
CA ILE A 250 4.12 -14.95 22.60
C ILE A 250 2.79 -14.18 22.76
N PRO A 251 2.23 -14.05 23.97
CA PRO A 251 0.89 -13.48 24.15
C PRO A 251 0.89 -11.94 24.12
N VAL A 252 1.99 -11.30 24.55
CA VAL A 252 2.09 -9.85 24.79
C VAL A 252 3.36 -9.27 24.18
N ASP A 253 3.43 -7.94 24.06
CA ASP A 253 4.69 -7.28 23.73
C ASP A 253 5.47 -7.01 25.02
N GLY A 254 6.76 -7.32 25.02
CA GLY A 254 7.58 -7.24 26.22
C GLY A 254 9.08 -7.26 25.97
N THR A 255 9.84 -7.28 27.05
CA THR A 255 11.30 -7.39 27.03
C THR A 255 11.73 -8.67 27.73
N ILE A 256 12.68 -9.41 27.16
CA ILE A 256 13.24 -10.62 27.77
C ILE A 256 14.05 -10.21 28.99
N ILE A 257 13.70 -10.75 30.15
CA ILE A 257 14.47 -10.59 31.40
C ILE A 257 15.33 -11.83 31.70
N GLU A 258 15.00 -12.98 31.11
CA GLU A 258 15.76 -14.21 31.31
C GLU A 258 15.48 -15.18 30.17
N GLY A 259 16.52 -15.84 29.65
CA GLY A 259 16.43 -16.86 28.60
C GLY A 259 17.01 -16.42 27.26
N HIS A 260 17.20 -17.41 26.37
CA HIS A 260 17.62 -17.20 24.99
C HIS A 260 16.78 -18.09 24.08
N SER A 261 16.37 -17.58 22.92
CA SER A 261 15.68 -18.42 21.92
C SER A 261 15.70 -17.80 20.53
N THR A 262 15.42 -18.63 19.52
CA THR A 262 15.01 -18.15 18.20
C THR A 262 13.50 -17.91 18.18
N ILE A 263 13.10 -16.77 17.63
CA ILE A 263 11.71 -16.34 17.55
C ILE A 263 11.32 -16.16 16.09
N ASP A 264 10.24 -16.81 15.71
CA ASP A 264 9.63 -16.68 14.39
C ASP A 264 8.66 -15.50 14.40
N GLU A 265 9.13 -14.39 13.83
CA GLU A 265 8.40 -13.13 13.68
C GLU A 265 7.78 -12.98 12.27
N ALA A 266 7.72 -14.05 11.47
CA ALA A 266 7.32 -13.99 10.05
C ALA A 266 5.95 -13.37 9.81
N MET A 267 5.02 -13.51 10.76
CA MET A 267 3.69 -12.89 10.67
C MET A 267 3.68 -11.37 10.84
N ILE A 268 4.72 -10.80 11.46
CA ILE A 268 4.85 -9.37 11.74
C ILE A 268 5.83 -8.73 10.75
N THR A 269 6.99 -9.35 10.55
CA THR A 269 8.06 -8.82 9.70
C THR A 269 7.93 -9.27 8.25
N GLY A 270 7.23 -10.38 7.97
CA GLY A 270 7.18 -11.01 6.66
C GLY A 270 8.42 -11.86 6.33
N GLU A 271 9.45 -11.82 7.18
CA GLU A 271 10.69 -12.54 6.97
C GLU A 271 10.57 -13.98 7.45
N SER A 272 10.96 -14.95 6.61
CA SER A 272 10.78 -16.38 6.90
C SER A 272 11.84 -16.97 7.83
N ILE A 273 12.89 -16.22 8.15
CA ILE A 273 14.03 -16.69 8.95
C ILE A 273 13.79 -16.27 10.40
N PRO A 274 13.77 -17.22 11.36
CA PRO A 274 13.68 -16.90 12.79
C PRO A 274 14.86 -16.06 13.26
N VAL A 275 14.58 -15.11 14.15
CA VAL A 275 15.57 -14.16 14.68
C VAL A 275 16.01 -14.63 16.06
N GLU A 276 17.32 -14.64 16.32
CA GLU A 276 17.85 -14.91 17.66
C GLU A 276 17.58 -13.74 18.62
N LYS A 277 17.18 -14.07 19.84
CA LYS A 277 16.85 -13.10 20.89
C LYS A 277 17.47 -13.50 22.21
N VAL A 278 18.06 -12.53 22.89
CA VAL A 278 18.72 -12.67 24.19
C VAL A 278 18.10 -11.74 25.22
N GLU A 279 18.64 -11.76 26.44
CA GLU A 279 18.22 -10.86 27.52
C GLU A 279 18.30 -9.39 27.10
N ASN A 280 17.31 -8.60 27.50
CA ASN A 280 17.05 -7.21 27.11
C ASN A 280 16.50 -6.98 25.68
N ASP A 281 16.37 -8.02 24.86
CA ASP A 281 15.71 -7.88 23.56
C ASP A 281 14.19 -7.79 23.69
N LYS A 282 13.58 -7.10 22.71
CA LYS A 282 12.12 -6.98 22.60
C LYS A 282 11.54 -8.19 21.88
N VAL A 283 10.37 -8.60 22.37
CA VAL A 283 9.52 -9.63 21.77
C VAL A 283 8.12 -9.09 21.54
N TYR A 284 7.47 -9.63 20.52
CA TYR A 284 6.17 -9.15 20.05
C TYR A 284 5.10 -10.23 20.17
N SER A 285 3.89 -9.80 20.53
CA SER A 285 2.69 -10.63 20.57
C SER A 285 2.45 -11.27 19.20
N GLY A 286 2.08 -12.55 19.18
CA GLY A 286 1.78 -13.33 17.98
C GLY A 286 2.99 -14.01 17.33
N SER A 287 4.22 -13.64 17.69
CA SER A 287 5.41 -14.39 17.30
C SER A 287 5.44 -15.78 17.95
N ILE A 288 6.19 -16.72 17.36
CA ILE A 288 6.30 -18.09 17.87
C ILE A 288 7.70 -18.29 18.45
N ASN A 289 7.76 -18.62 19.73
CA ASN A 289 8.99 -19.02 20.39
C ASN A 289 9.35 -20.45 19.94
N LYS A 290 10.58 -20.71 19.48
CA LYS A 290 10.94 -22.04 18.92
C LYS A 290 11.63 -22.94 19.94
N ASP A 291 12.79 -22.52 20.44
CA ASP A 291 13.77 -23.47 21.01
C ASP A 291 13.90 -23.37 22.54
N GLY A 292 13.76 -22.18 23.12
CA GLY A 292 14.18 -21.85 24.47
C GLY A 292 13.04 -21.40 25.36
N VAL A 293 13.27 -21.35 26.67
CA VAL A 293 12.31 -20.79 27.63
C VAL A 293 12.62 -19.31 27.80
N LEU A 294 11.59 -18.47 27.76
CA LEU A 294 11.73 -17.02 27.94
C LEU A 294 10.89 -16.56 29.13
N LYS A 295 11.48 -15.70 29.97
CA LYS A 295 10.74 -14.85 30.91
C LYS A 295 10.71 -13.44 30.35
N VAL A 296 9.52 -12.89 30.20
CA VAL A 296 9.29 -11.63 29.51
C VAL A 296 8.51 -10.70 30.41
N ILE A 297 9.03 -9.49 30.66
CA ILE A 297 8.29 -8.44 31.35
C ILE A 297 7.33 -7.75 30.37
N VAL A 298 6.06 -7.63 30.75
CA VAL A 298 5.02 -7.06 29.88
C VAL A 298 5.18 -5.54 29.74
N ASN A 299 5.38 -5.08 28.51
CA ASN A 299 5.45 -3.66 28.17
C ASN A 299 4.12 -3.11 27.65
N ALA A 300 3.37 -3.91 26.87
CA ALA A 300 2.07 -3.54 26.34
C ALA A 300 1.09 -4.73 26.37
N THR A 301 -0.18 -4.41 26.65
CA THR A 301 -1.28 -5.36 26.80
C THR A 301 -2.27 -5.29 25.63
N GLU A 302 -3.35 -6.07 25.67
CA GLU A 302 -4.37 -6.11 24.61
C GLU A 302 -4.91 -4.71 24.26
N GLY A 303 -4.97 -4.37 22.96
CA GLY A 303 -5.29 -3.03 22.46
C GLY A 303 -4.09 -2.11 22.28
N GLU A 304 -2.97 -2.37 22.98
CA GLU A 304 -1.73 -1.58 22.88
C GLU A 304 -0.58 -2.32 22.18
N THR A 305 -0.66 -3.65 22.07
CA THR A 305 0.34 -4.46 21.34
C THR A 305 0.47 -4.04 19.89
N LEU A 306 1.62 -4.35 19.28
CA LEU A 306 1.89 -4.10 17.87
C LEU A 306 0.83 -4.75 16.98
N ILE A 307 0.48 -6.02 17.21
CA ILE A 307 -0.62 -6.67 16.46
C ILE A 307 -1.95 -5.96 16.67
N SER A 308 -2.27 -5.49 17.88
CA SER A 308 -3.52 -4.75 18.12
C SER A 308 -3.55 -3.42 17.37
N LYS A 309 -2.41 -2.71 17.34
CA LYS A 309 -2.25 -1.48 16.55
C LYS A 309 -2.34 -1.76 15.05
N ILE A 310 -1.72 -2.84 14.56
CA ILE A 310 -1.82 -3.28 13.16
C ILE A 310 -3.28 -3.59 12.81
N ALA A 311 -3.97 -4.40 13.63
CA ALA A 311 -5.37 -4.75 13.44
C ALA A 311 -6.26 -3.50 13.42
N LYS A 312 -6.04 -2.57 14.34
CA LYS A 312 -6.76 -1.28 14.38
C LYS A 312 -6.48 -0.43 13.14
N LEU A 313 -5.22 -0.32 12.71
CA LEU A 313 -4.86 0.43 11.50
C LEU A 313 -5.50 -0.18 10.23
N VAL A 314 -5.53 -1.51 10.12
CA VAL A 314 -6.19 -2.20 8.99
C VAL A 314 -7.70 -2.00 9.06
N GLU A 315 -8.31 -2.04 10.24
CA GLU A 315 -9.74 -1.77 10.41
C GLU A 315 -10.09 -0.31 10.06
N ASP A 316 -9.32 0.65 10.57
CA ASP A 316 -9.45 2.08 10.26
C ASP A 316 -9.28 2.32 8.75
N ALA A 317 -8.36 1.61 8.10
CA ALA A 317 -8.18 1.68 6.65
C ALA A 317 -9.41 1.21 5.89
N GLN A 318 -10.02 0.11 6.33
CA GLN A 318 -11.24 -0.40 5.73
C GLN A 318 -12.44 0.50 5.98
N MET A 319 -12.40 1.37 6.99
CA MET A 319 -13.45 2.35 7.28
C MET A 319 -13.45 3.51 6.30
N THR A 320 -12.29 3.87 5.74
CA THR A 320 -12.20 4.99 4.79
C THR A 320 -12.77 4.64 3.41
N LYS A 321 -13.59 5.55 2.87
CA LYS A 321 -14.05 5.46 1.47
C LYS A 321 -13.00 6.06 0.55
N ALA A 322 -12.50 5.25 -0.37
CA ALA A 322 -11.59 5.71 -1.40
C ALA A 322 -12.29 6.62 -2.44
N PRO A 323 -11.56 7.57 -3.05
CA PRO A 323 -12.10 8.52 -4.04
C PRO A 323 -12.90 7.86 -5.17
N ILE A 324 -12.44 6.74 -5.74
CA ILE A 324 -13.15 6.12 -6.88
C ILE A 324 -14.51 5.52 -6.48
N ALA A 325 -14.70 5.11 -5.22
CA ALA A 325 -16.00 4.69 -4.70
C ALA A 325 -16.99 5.86 -4.64
N ARG A 326 -16.51 7.09 -4.39
CA ARG A 326 -17.34 8.31 -4.43
C ARG A 326 -17.75 8.64 -5.86
N LEU A 327 -16.91 8.33 -6.85
CA LEU A 327 -17.26 8.50 -8.26
C LEU A 327 -18.43 7.59 -8.66
N ALA A 328 -18.42 6.31 -8.27
CA ALA A 328 -19.52 5.39 -8.53
C ALA A 328 -20.86 5.85 -7.91
N ASP A 329 -20.81 6.40 -6.68
CA ASP A 329 -21.97 7.01 -6.00
C ASP A 329 -22.49 8.24 -6.78
N LYS A 330 -21.58 9.09 -7.30
CA LYS A 330 -21.92 10.28 -8.09
C LYS A 330 -22.53 9.92 -9.45
N VAL A 331 -21.96 8.92 -10.12
CA VAL A 331 -22.47 8.39 -11.39
C VAL A 331 -23.88 7.84 -11.18
N SER A 332 -24.10 7.02 -10.15
CA SER A 332 -25.42 6.43 -9.87
C SER A 332 -26.50 7.49 -9.61
N LEU A 333 -26.16 8.60 -8.96
CA LEU A 333 -27.09 9.69 -8.65
C LEU A 333 -27.61 10.41 -9.90
N ILE A 334 -26.80 10.48 -10.97
CA ILE A 334 -27.18 11.10 -12.25
C ILE A 334 -27.78 10.05 -13.19
N PHE A 335 -27.17 8.88 -13.24
CA PHE A 335 -27.52 7.79 -14.14
C PHE A 335 -28.94 7.27 -13.90
N VAL A 336 -29.32 7.00 -12.64
CA VAL A 336 -30.63 6.41 -12.33
C VAL A 336 -31.81 7.33 -12.74
N PRO A 337 -31.84 8.62 -12.38
CA PRO A 337 -32.89 9.52 -12.88
C PRO A 337 -32.90 9.66 -14.40
N THR A 338 -31.71 9.71 -15.02
CA THR A 338 -31.58 9.83 -16.49
C THR A 338 -32.18 8.61 -17.19
N VAL A 339 -31.91 7.41 -16.71
CA VAL A 339 -32.46 6.16 -17.26
C VAL A 339 -33.98 6.12 -17.11
N ILE A 340 -34.52 6.50 -15.94
CA ILE A 340 -35.97 6.56 -15.73
C ILE A 340 -36.60 7.56 -16.70
N PHE A 341 -35.98 8.73 -16.88
CA PHE A 341 -36.44 9.74 -17.82
C PHE A 341 -36.41 9.23 -19.27
N ILE A 342 -35.34 8.56 -19.69
CA ILE A 342 -35.22 7.96 -21.02
C ILE A 342 -36.28 6.86 -21.20
N ALA A 343 -36.49 6.00 -20.21
CA ALA A 343 -37.48 4.93 -20.27
C ALA A 343 -38.90 5.49 -20.46
N ILE A 344 -39.28 6.50 -19.67
CA ILE A 344 -40.57 7.18 -19.79
C ILE A 344 -40.71 7.90 -21.13
N SER A 345 -39.70 8.67 -21.53
CA SER A 345 -39.72 9.44 -22.78
C SER A 345 -39.81 8.53 -24.01
N THR A 346 -39.06 7.43 -24.01
CA THR A 346 -39.07 6.43 -25.09
C THR A 346 -40.42 5.71 -25.14
N ALA A 347 -40.97 5.32 -23.98
CA ALA A 347 -42.29 4.71 -23.91
C ALA A 347 -43.40 5.64 -24.45
N LEU A 348 -43.37 6.93 -24.07
CA LEU A 348 -44.29 7.93 -24.60
C LEU A 348 -44.12 8.15 -26.10
N LEU A 349 -42.88 8.23 -26.59
CA LEU A 349 -42.60 8.38 -28.01
C LEU A 349 -43.20 7.24 -28.83
N TRP A 350 -42.94 5.99 -28.44
CA TRP A 350 -43.51 4.81 -29.10
C TRP A 350 -45.04 4.80 -29.01
N TRP A 351 -45.61 5.17 -27.87
CA TRP A 351 -47.06 5.28 -27.72
C TRP A 351 -47.67 6.28 -28.71
N PHE A 352 -47.06 7.46 -28.88
CA PHE A 352 -47.53 8.46 -29.84
C PHE A 352 -47.34 8.02 -31.30
N LEU A 353 -46.19 7.45 -31.65
CA LEU A 353 -45.93 6.96 -33.01
C LEU A 353 -46.95 5.90 -33.45
N ILE A 354 -47.30 4.99 -32.53
CA ILE A 354 -48.30 3.96 -32.76
C ILE A 354 -49.71 4.57 -32.82
N LYS A 355 -50.05 5.47 -31.89
CA LYS A 355 -51.38 6.12 -31.84
C LYS A 355 -51.67 6.94 -33.09
N TYR A 356 -50.67 7.63 -33.65
CA TYR A 356 -50.80 8.43 -34.87
C TYR A 356 -50.60 7.63 -36.17
N ASN A 357 -50.56 6.28 -36.10
CA ASN A 357 -50.40 5.40 -37.26
C ASN A 357 -49.13 5.68 -38.10
N ILE A 358 -48.09 6.27 -37.50
CA ILE A 358 -46.79 6.48 -38.17
C ILE A 358 -46.06 5.13 -38.30
N ILE A 359 -46.25 4.23 -37.33
CA ILE A 359 -45.69 2.89 -37.30
C ILE A 359 -46.80 1.90 -36.93
N SER A 360 -46.98 0.86 -37.73
CA SER A 360 -47.89 -0.25 -37.45
C SER A 360 -47.18 -1.36 -36.68
N VAL A 361 -47.67 -1.70 -35.50
CA VAL A 361 -47.18 -2.82 -34.69
C VAL A 361 -48.24 -3.92 -34.67
N SER A 362 -47.84 -5.17 -34.87
CA SER A 362 -48.76 -6.33 -34.91
C SER A 362 -49.25 -6.78 -33.53
N GLN A 363 -48.55 -6.37 -32.47
CA GLN A 363 -48.88 -6.67 -31.08
C GLN A 363 -49.76 -5.58 -30.44
N ASN A 364 -50.29 -5.85 -29.24
CA ASN A 364 -51.04 -4.85 -28.49
C ASN A 364 -50.15 -3.61 -28.23
N HIS A 365 -50.67 -2.43 -28.56
CA HIS A 365 -49.94 -1.16 -28.44
C HIS A 365 -49.41 -0.91 -27.02
N PHE A 366 -50.18 -1.28 -26.00
CA PHE A 366 -49.78 -1.11 -24.60
C PHE A 366 -48.66 -2.09 -24.21
N GLU A 367 -48.78 -3.35 -24.64
CA GLU A 367 -47.79 -4.39 -24.40
C GLU A 367 -46.42 -4.02 -24.98
N PHE A 368 -46.39 -3.59 -26.24
CA PHE A 368 -45.16 -3.19 -26.90
C PHE A 368 -44.44 -2.04 -26.17
N VAL A 369 -45.20 -1.00 -25.81
CA VAL A 369 -44.66 0.17 -25.09
C VAL A 369 -44.15 -0.20 -23.70
N LEU A 370 -44.88 -1.04 -22.98
CA LEU A 370 -44.49 -1.50 -21.66
C LEU A 370 -43.23 -2.37 -21.72
N THR A 371 -43.10 -3.24 -22.73
CA THR A 371 -41.90 -4.06 -22.95
C THR A 371 -40.68 -3.19 -23.22
N ILE A 372 -40.80 -2.13 -24.02
CA ILE A 372 -39.70 -1.17 -24.24
C ILE A 372 -39.32 -0.46 -22.93
N PHE A 373 -40.31 0.01 -22.16
CA PHE A 373 -40.08 0.65 -20.87
C PHE A 373 -39.32 -0.27 -19.90
N ILE A 374 -39.82 -1.49 -19.73
CA ILE A 374 -39.22 -2.51 -18.86
C ILE A 374 -37.81 -2.87 -19.34
N SER A 375 -37.61 -3.06 -20.65
CA SER A 375 -36.31 -3.42 -21.23
C SER A 375 -35.24 -2.37 -20.93
N ILE A 376 -35.56 -1.08 -21.07
CA ILE A 376 -34.64 0.04 -20.79
C ILE A 376 -34.26 0.06 -19.30
N LEU A 377 -35.23 -0.13 -18.40
CA LEU A 377 -34.96 -0.17 -16.97
C LEU A 377 -34.07 -1.35 -16.57
N ILE A 378 -34.25 -2.51 -17.22
CA ILE A 378 -33.49 -3.73 -16.94
C ILE A 378 -32.04 -3.61 -17.43
N ILE A 379 -31.85 -3.26 -18.71
CA ILE A 379 -30.51 -3.23 -19.31
C ILE A 379 -29.59 -2.21 -18.63
N ALA A 380 -30.20 -1.20 -18.01
CA ALA A 380 -29.49 -0.16 -17.31
C ALA A 380 -28.99 -0.56 -15.91
N CYS A 381 -29.29 -1.74 -15.32
CA CYS A 381 -28.81 -2.05 -13.96
C CYS A 381 -27.27 -1.98 -13.88
N PRO A 382 -26.67 -1.02 -13.14
CA PRO A 382 -25.22 -0.94 -12.99
C PRO A 382 -24.75 -1.88 -11.86
N CYS A 383 -25.21 -3.13 -11.91
CA CYS A 383 -25.10 -4.12 -10.86
C CYS A 383 -23.61 -4.42 -10.49
N SER A 384 -22.68 -4.31 -11.45
CA SER A 384 -21.22 -4.50 -11.26
C SER A 384 -20.49 -3.26 -10.75
N LEU A 385 -20.98 -2.06 -11.05
CA LEU A 385 -20.26 -0.80 -10.82
C LEU A 385 -20.07 -0.49 -9.33
N GLY A 386 -21.07 -0.81 -8.50
CA GLY A 386 -21.02 -0.55 -7.05
C GLY A 386 -20.12 -1.51 -6.25
N LEU A 387 -19.67 -2.61 -6.88
CA LEU A 387 -19.00 -3.72 -6.19
C LEU A 387 -17.54 -3.90 -6.56
N ALA A 388 -17.15 -3.45 -7.75
CA ALA A 388 -15.78 -3.59 -8.25
C ALA A 388 -14.76 -2.96 -7.27
N THR A 389 -14.99 -1.70 -6.92
CA THR A 389 -14.05 -0.93 -6.09
C THR A 389 -13.89 -1.47 -4.67
N PRO A 390 -14.96 -1.68 -3.86
CA PRO A 390 -14.76 -2.12 -2.49
C PRO A 390 -14.17 -3.53 -2.40
N THR A 391 -14.47 -4.39 -3.37
CA THR A 391 -13.89 -5.73 -3.44
C THR A 391 -12.40 -5.66 -3.74
N ALA A 392 -12.00 -4.84 -4.73
CA ALA A 392 -10.59 -4.64 -5.06
C ALA A 392 -9.80 -4.08 -3.87
N ILE A 393 -10.31 -3.06 -3.18
CA ILE A 393 -9.66 -2.48 -1.99
C ILE A 393 -9.56 -3.52 -0.87
N MET A 394 -10.63 -4.25 -0.58
CA MET A 394 -10.62 -5.22 0.52
C MET A 394 -9.64 -6.38 0.25
N VAL A 395 -9.58 -6.88 -0.99
CA VAL A 395 -8.61 -7.91 -1.39
C VAL A 395 -7.18 -7.34 -1.41
N GLY A 396 -6.98 -6.13 -1.94
CA GLY A 396 -5.67 -5.48 -1.99
C GLY A 396 -5.10 -5.16 -0.61
N THR A 397 -5.91 -4.63 0.31
CA THR A 397 -5.50 -4.39 1.70
C THR A 397 -5.24 -5.69 2.46
N GLY A 398 -6.07 -6.71 2.26
CA GLY A 398 -5.85 -8.04 2.85
C GLY A 398 -4.56 -8.68 2.34
N LYS A 399 -4.28 -8.60 1.04
CA LYS A 399 -3.05 -9.13 0.44
C LYS A 399 -1.82 -8.33 0.85
N GLY A 400 -1.93 -7.00 0.93
CA GLY A 400 -0.88 -6.13 1.45
C GLY A 400 -0.48 -6.54 2.86
N ALA A 401 -1.45 -6.77 3.75
CA ALA A 401 -1.18 -7.20 5.11
C ALA A 401 -0.47 -8.56 5.19
N GLU A 402 -0.81 -9.52 4.32
CA GLU A 402 -0.08 -10.81 4.21
C GLU A 402 1.38 -10.64 3.76
N LEU A 403 1.70 -9.53 3.08
CA LEU A 403 3.04 -9.18 2.60
C LEU A 403 3.77 -8.19 3.52
N GLY A 404 3.23 -7.91 4.73
CA GLY A 404 3.79 -6.92 5.65
C GLY A 404 3.55 -5.45 5.24
N ILE A 405 2.75 -5.19 4.19
CA ILE A 405 2.42 -3.85 3.70
C ILE A 405 1.10 -3.39 4.33
N LEU A 406 1.21 -2.49 5.30
CA LEU A 406 0.05 -1.97 6.04
C LEU A 406 -0.51 -0.72 5.37
N ILE A 407 -1.63 -0.90 4.68
CA ILE A 407 -2.33 0.17 3.99
C ILE A 407 -3.32 0.82 4.95
N LYS A 408 -3.11 2.10 5.27
CA LYS A 408 -3.91 2.87 6.25
C LYS A 408 -5.23 3.44 5.70
N SER A 409 -5.45 3.42 4.38
CA SER A 409 -6.72 3.82 3.78
C SER A 409 -6.85 3.30 2.36
N GLY A 410 -8.09 3.11 1.88
CA GLY A 410 -8.33 2.82 0.47
C GLY A 410 -7.84 3.95 -0.46
N GLU A 411 -7.87 5.19 0.03
CA GLU A 411 -7.31 6.35 -0.68
C GLU A 411 -5.79 6.25 -0.85
N ALA A 412 -5.06 5.75 0.16
CA ALA A 412 -3.61 5.55 0.05
C ALA A 412 -3.27 4.52 -1.02
N LEU A 413 -4.05 3.44 -1.15
CA LEU A 413 -3.86 2.44 -2.20
C LEU A 413 -4.11 3.01 -3.60
N GLU A 414 -5.11 3.88 -3.77
CA GLU A 414 -5.37 4.57 -5.03
C GLU A 414 -4.26 5.57 -5.36
N LYS A 415 -3.88 6.43 -4.41
CA LYS A 415 -2.82 7.42 -4.60
C LYS A 415 -1.48 6.77 -4.90
N LEU A 416 -1.17 5.60 -4.32
CA LEU A 416 0.06 4.87 -4.59
C LEU A 416 0.25 4.58 -6.08
N ASN A 417 -0.84 4.36 -6.83
CA ASN A 417 -0.80 4.16 -8.29
C ASN A 417 -0.50 5.46 -9.07
N GLU A 418 -0.75 6.63 -8.48
CA GLU A 418 -0.54 7.93 -9.10
C GLU A 418 0.84 8.54 -8.76
N ILE A 419 1.61 7.89 -7.88
CA ILE A 419 2.92 8.40 -7.46
C ILE A 419 3.93 8.24 -8.61
N ASP A 420 4.55 9.34 -9.00
CA ASP A 420 5.66 9.39 -9.95
C ASP A 420 7.02 9.62 -9.27
N THR A 421 7.02 9.95 -7.97
CA THR A 421 8.18 10.43 -7.24
C THR A 421 8.17 9.94 -5.80
N ILE A 422 9.28 9.34 -5.34
CA ILE A 422 9.50 8.92 -3.97
C ILE A 422 10.68 9.70 -3.39
N VAL A 423 10.46 10.33 -2.23
CA VAL A 423 11.51 11.00 -1.46
C VAL A 423 11.85 10.13 -0.26
N PHE A 424 13.10 9.69 -0.19
CA PHE A 424 13.63 8.88 0.90
C PHE A 424 14.30 9.75 1.94
N ASP A 425 14.08 9.45 3.21
CA ASP A 425 15.01 9.85 4.25
C ASP A 425 16.32 9.03 4.10
N LYS A 426 17.44 9.56 4.59
CA LYS A 426 18.72 8.85 4.54
C LYS A 426 18.85 7.90 5.72
N THR A 427 18.97 8.46 6.92
CA THR A 427 19.41 7.75 8.11
C THR A 427 18.35 6.75 8.56
N GLY A 428 18.71 5.47 8.61
CA GLY A 428 17.81 4.39 9.03
C GLY A 428 16.78 3.96 7.97
N THR A 429 16.69 4.67 6.85
CA THR A 429 15.82 4.30 5.71
C THR A 429 16.65 3.71 4.56
N LEU A 430 17.55 4.49 3.97
CA LEU A 430 18.48 4.02 2.92
C LEU A 430 19.74 3.38 3.51
N THR A 431 20.00 3.66 4.78
CA THR A 431 21.16 3.20 5.52
C THR A 431 20.75 2.37 6.74
N GLU A 432 21.71 1.69 7.35
CA GLU A 432 21.49 0.92 8.59
C GLU A 432 21.07 1.84 9.76
N GLY A 433 21.47 3.12 9.74
CA GLY A 433 21.12 4.09 10.78
C GLY A 433 21.99 3.98 12.03
N SER A 434 22.92 3.03 12.04
CA SER A 434 23.99 2.88 13.02
C SER A 434 25.34 3.10 12.32
N PRO A 435 26.12 4.12 12.69
CA PRO A 435 27.45 4.31 12.13
C PRO A 435 28.33 3.11 12.48
N LYS A 436 29.19 2.68 11.55
CA LYS A 436 30.20 1.64 11.80
C LYS A 436 31.59 2.18 11.55
N VAL A 437 32.58 1.63 12.25
CA VAL A 437 33.99 1.92 12.00
C VAL A 437 34.37 1.36 10.63
N ILE A 438 34.94 2.21 9.77
CA ILE A 438 35.36 1.81 8.42
C ILE A 438 36.87 1.68 8.33
N ASP A 439 37.60 2.69 8.84
CA ASP A 439 39.05 2.71 8.82
C ASP A 439 39.58 3.16 10.17
N ILE A 440 40.70 2.55 10.58
CA ILE A 440 41.56 3.04 11.66
C ILE A 440 42.88 3.41 10.99
N VAL A 441 43.22 4.70 11.02
CA VAL A 441 44.43 5.25 10.40
C VAL A 441 45.37 5.66 11.53
N SER A 442 46.51 4.98 11.60
CA SER A 442 47.59 5.36 12.52
C SER A 442 48.48 6.39 11.84
N LEU A 443 48.74 7.50 12.53
CA LEU A 443 49.71 8.51 12.12
C LEU A 443 51.04 8.33 12.87
N ASP A 444 51.02 7.57 13.97
CA ASP A 444 52.19 7.13 14.69
C ASP A 444 52.57 5.68 14.29
N ASN A 445 53.85 5.41 14.06
CA ASN A 445 54.32 4.05 13.75
C ASN A 445 54.44 3.17 15.01
N ASP A 446 54.39 3.77 16.20
CA ASP A 446 54.60 3.07 17.47
C ASP A 446 53.35 2.32 17.97
N LEU A 447 52.17 2.62 17.44
CA LEU A 447 50.91 2.02 17.89
C LEU A 447 50.23 1.19 16.78
N SER A 448 49.80 -0.01 17.15
CA SER A 448 49.03 -0.87 16.25
C SER A 448 47.57 -0.39 16.15
N LYS A 449 46.88 -0.78 15.06
CA LYS A 449 45.45 -0.44 14.88
C LYS A 449 44.56 -1.00 15.99
N ASP A 450 44.89 -2.19 16.50
CA ASP A 450 44.14 -2.82 17.59
C ASP A 450 44.36 -2.08 18.90
N GLU A 451 45.56 -1.55 19.14
CA GLU A 451 45.87 -0.72 20.31
C GLU A 451 45.15 0.63 20.24
N ILE A 452 45.09 1.25 19.06
CA ILE A 452 44.29 2.48 18.83
C ILE A 452 42.81 2.23 19.10
N LEU A 453 42.27 1.11 18.60
CA LEU A 453 40.89 0.73 18.85
C LEU A 453 40.63 0.48 20.34
N LYS A 454 41.58 -0.18 21.02
CA LYS A 454 41.51 -0.45 22.45
C LYS A 454 41.44 0.84 23.28
N ILE A 455 42.34 1.78 23.02
CA ILE A 455 42.36 3.10 23.67
C ILE A 455 41.04 3.84 23.40
N ALA A 456 40.65 3.95 22.14
CA ALA A 456 39.45 4.70 21.77
C ALA A 456 38.15 4.08 22.32
N ALA A 457 38.02 2.74 22.28
CA ALA A 457 36.86 2.04 22.82
C ALA A 457 36.79 2.15 24.34
N SER A 458 37.92 2.08 25.05
CA SER A 458 38.00 2.36 26.49
C SER A 458 37.49 3.75 26.83
N MET A 459 37.82 4.75 26.00
CA MET A 459 37.37 6.14 26.18
C MET A 459 35.87 6.32 25.92
N GLU A 460 35.24 5.44 25.15
CA GLU A 460 33.82 5.56 24.78
C GLU A 460 32.89 4.59 25.55
N VAL A 461 33.40 3.80 26.50
CA VAL A 461 32.59 2.84 27.30
C VAL A 461 31.40 3.52 27.99
N SER A 462 31.60 4.74 28.49
CA SER A 462 30.59 5.51 29.22
C SER A 462 29.84 6.52 28.33
N SER A 463 30.03 6.46 27.02
CA SER A 463 29.47 7.42 26.07
C SER A 463 28.13 6.96 25.52
N GLU A 464 27.11 7.81 25.64
CA GLU A 464 25.81 7.59 25.01
C GLU A 464 25.78 8.07 23.55
N HIS A 465 26.88 8.64 23.03
CA HIS A 465 26.92 9.18 21.69
C HIS A 465 26.94 8.06 20.64
N PRO A 466 26.12 8.12 19.56
CA PRO A 466 26.08 7.07 18.53
C PRO A 466 27.43 6.74 17.90
N LEU A 467 28.31 7.73 17.76
CA LEU A 467 29.67 7.55 17.23
C LEU A 467 30.59 6.82 18.22
N GLY A 468 30.49 7.12 19.52
CA GLY A 468 31.27 6.45 20.56
C GLY A 468 30.85 5.00 20.72
N LYS A 469 29.53 4.77 20.70
CA LYS A 469 28.96 3.41 20.71
C LYS A 469 29.46 2.57 19.54
N ALA A 470 29.58 3.14 18.34
CA ALA A 470 30.11 2.42 17.18
C ALA A 470 31.58 1.97 17.34
N VAL A 471 32.41 2.78 18.00
CA VAL A 471 33.81 2.41 18.31
C VAL A 471 33.84 1.31 19.38
N TYR A 472 32.99 1.41 20.40
CA TYR A 472 32.84 0.39 21.44
C TYR A 472 32.34 -0.95 20.89
N ASP A 473 31.31 -0.91 20.03
CA ASP A 473 30.72 -2.11 19.41
C ASP A 473 31.75 -2.83 18.52
N GLU A 474 32.56 -2.09 17.75
CA GLU A 474 33.67 -2.64 16.94
C GLU A 474 34.72 -3.35 17.81
N ALA A 475 35.10 -2.77 18.95
CA ALA A 475 36.05 -3.40 19.88
C ALA A 475 35.46 -4.66 20.53
N LYS A 476 34.17 -4.66 20.86
CA LYS A 476 33.45 -5.82 21.41
C LYS A 476 33.36 -6.95 20.39
N GLU A 477 33.08 -6.65 19.12
CA GLU A 477 33.04 -7.63 18.04
C GLU A 477 34.41 -8.30 17.82
N LYS A 478 35.49 -7.51 17.89
CA LYS A 478 36.88 -7.99 17.84
C LYS A 478 37.40 -8.62 19.13
N LYS A 479 36.59 -8.65 20.20
CA LYS A 479 36.93 -9.19 21.52
C LYS A 479 38.19 -8.57 22.12
N VAL A 480 38.34 -7.26 21.96
CA VAL A 480 39.45 -6.49 22.51
C VAL A 480 39.21 -6.27 24.01
N GLU A 481 40.21 -6.55 24.84
CA GLU A 481 40.16 -6.24 26.28
C GLU A 481 40.29 -4.73 26.49
N LEU A 482 39.46 -4.13 27.34
CA LEU A 482 39.43 -2.68 27.54
C LEU A 482 40.31 -2.26 28.72
N TYR A 483 40.97 -1.11 28.59
CA TYR A 483 41.63 -0.42 29.69
C TYR A 483 40.64 0.22 30.67
N GLU A 484 41.06 0.30 31.93
CA GLU A 484 40.43 1.13 32.95
C GLU A 484 40.84 2.59 32.76
N ILE A 485 39.85 3.49 32.75
CA ILE A 485 40.09 4.93 32.59
C ILE A 485 39.99 5.65 33.94
N LYS A 486 41.00 6.47 34.22
CA LYS A 486 41.00 7.43 35.32
C LYS A 486 40.72 8.84 34.80
N ASN A 487 40.18 9.71 35.64
CA ASN A 487 39.91 11.12 35.34
C ASN A 487 39.11 11.37 34.04
N PHE A 488 38.11 10.52 33.74
CA PHE A 488 37.26 10.68 32.57
C PHE A 488 36.48 12.00 32.58
N LEU A 489 36.51 12.73 31.46
CA LEU A 489 35.76 13.96 31.25
C LEU A 489 35.13 13.98 29.86
N SER A 490 33.80 14.10 29.79
CA SER A 490 33.06 14.31 28.54
C SER A 490 32.80 15.80 28.33
N ILE A 491 33.22 16.32 27.18
CA ILE A 491 33.03 17.71 26.78
C ILE A 491 32.04 17.75 25.62
N SER A 492 30.83 18.23 25.93
CA SER A 492 29.73 18.27 24.97
C SER A 492 30.10 19.03 23.69
N GLY A 493 29.80 18.41 22.54
CA GLY A 493 30.13 18.96 21.22
C GLY A 493 31.62 18.96 20.85
N ARG A 494 32.49 18.34 21.66
CA ARG A 494 33.93 18.25 21.41
C ARG A 494 34.47 16.82 21.44
N GLY A 495 34.15 16.05 22.47
CA GLY A 495 34.63 14.68 22.64
C GLY A 495 34.89 14.34 24.11
N VAL A 496 35.79 13.39 24.35
CA VAL A 496 36.12 12.86 25.67
C VAL A 496 37.63 12.91 25.94
N MET A 497 38.00 12.99 27.21
CA MET A 497 39.38 12.94 27.69
C MET A 497 39.47 12.00 28.88
N GLY A 498 40.64 11.39 29.09
CA GLY A 498 40.88 10.51 30.23
C GLY A 498 42.32 10.04 30.29
N GLU A 499 42.67 9.37 31.38
CA GLU A 499 43.99 8.81 31.62
C GLU A 499 43.94 7.28 31.58
N ILE A 500 44.84 6.69 30.79
CA ILE A 500 45.07 5.24 30.67
C ILE A 500 46.54 5.00 30.99
N GLU A 501 46.83 4.14 31.96
CA GLU A 501 48.21 3.81 32.38
C GLU A 501 49.09 5.06 32.65
N GLU A 502 48.53 6.06 33.34
CA GLU A 502 49.18 7.35 33.66
C GLU A 502 49.48 8.27 32.46
N LYS A 503 49.02 7.92 31.25
CA LYS A 503 49.06 8.79 30.07
C LYS A 503 47.69 9.39 29.77
N LYS A 504 47.65 10.69 29.48
CA LYS A 504 46.43 11.40 29.11
C LYS A 504 46.16 11.27 27.62
N TYR A 505 44.93 10.93 27.28
CA TYR A 505 44.43 10.81 25.91
C TYR A 505 43.23 11.73 25.69
N LEU A 506 43.10 12.19 24.45
CA LEU A 506 41.97 12.98 23.94
C LEU A 506 41.35 12.26 22.75
N LEU A 507 40.03 12.10 22.76
CA LEU A 507 39.28 11.49 21.66
C LEU A 507 38.11 12.40 21.27
N GLY A 508 38.12 12.96 20.06
CA GLY A 508 37.07 13.90 19.66
C GLY A 508 37.29 14.60 18.33
N ASN A 509 36.68 15.77 18.18
CA ASN A 509 36.80 16.58 16.97
C ASN A 509 38.03 17.52 17.03
N LYS A 510 38.32 18.16 15.89
CA LYS A 510 39.40 19.14 15.73
C LYS A 510 39.48 20.19 16.84
N LYS A 511 38.32 20.66 17.33
CA LYS A 511 38.26 21.73 18.34
C LYS A 511 38.77 21.26 19.70
N LEU A 512 38.54 19.99 20.07
CA LEU A 512 39.07 19.41 21.30
C LEU A 512 40.60 19.43 21.33
N LEU A 513 41.22 19.05 20.22
CA LEU A 513 42.68 18.96 20.11
C LEU A 513 43.33 20.34 20.10
N LEU A 514 42.80 21.29 19.33
CA LEU A 514 43.30 22.68 19.30
C LEU A 514 43.23 23.36 20.66
N ASP A 515 42.12 23.16 21.39
CA ASP A 515 41.94 23.75 22.72
C ASP A 515 42.89 23.16 23.78
N ASN A 516 43.51 22.01 23.49
CA ASN A 516 44.54 21.38 24.31
C ASN A 516 45.96 21.56 23.73
N GLY A 517 46.15 22.47 22.77
CA GLY A 517 47.48 22.86 22.27
C GLY A 517 48.02 22.01 21.11
N ILE A 518 47.23 21.09 20.56
CA ILE A 518 47.65 20.20 19.47
C ILE A 518 47.29 20.84 18.13
N ASN A 519 48.31 21.38 17.45
CA ASN A 519 48.13 22.16 16.22
C ASN A 519 48.39 21.36 14.93
N ASP A 520 49.23 20.31 14.99
CA ASP A 520 49.51 19.48 13.81
C ASP A 520 48.50 18.33 13.72
N LEU A 521 47.52 18.50 12.84
CA LEU A 521 46.35 17.63 12.73
C LEU A 521 46.33 16.81 11.44
N HIS A 522 47.35 16.88 10.59
CA HIS A 522 47.36 16.16 9.30
C HIS A 522 46.08 16.41 8.47
N GLU A 523 45.69 17.69 8.36
CA GLU A 523 44.38 18.09 7.82
C GLU A 523 44.11 17.56 6.41
N GLU A 524 45.12 17.50 5.53
CA GLU A 524 44.96 16.98 4.16
C GLU A 524 44.54 15.52 4.13
N GLU A 525 45.05 14.70 5.07
CA GLU A 525 44.75 13.28 5.12
C GLU A 525 43.37 13.02 5.69
N ILE A 526 43.01 13.70 6.79
CA ILE A 526 41.65 13.68 7.35
C ILE A 526 40.64 14.14 6.29
N HIS A 527 40.95 15.24 5.59
CA HIS A 527 40.06 15.80 4.57
C HIS A 527 39.78 14.82 3.43
N ARG A 528 40.75 13.97 3.07
CA ARG A 528 40.56 12.92 2.05
C ARG A 528 39.50 11.90 2.44
N TYR A 529 39.40 11.55 3.72
CA TYR A 529 38.38 10.62 4.23
C TYR A 529 37.03 11.32 4.40
N GLU A 530 37.02 12.57 4.85
CA GLU A 530 35.80 13.39 4.90
C GLU A 530 35.16 13.59 3.52
N LEU A 531 35.97 13.75 2.47
CA LEU A 531 35.50 13.82 1.07
C LEU A 531 34.83 12.51 0.61
N GLN A 532 35.12 11.39 1.26
CA GLN A 532 34.42 10.11 1.05
C GLN A 532 33.15 9.99 1.89
N GLY A 533 32.69 11.07 2.54
CA GLY A 533 31.47 11.09 3.35
C GLY A 533 31.62 10.36 4.68
N LYS A 534 32.85 10.11 5.14
CA LYS A 534 33.15 9.49 6.42
C LYS A 534 33.30 10.57 7.49
N THR A 535 32.81 10.28 8.68
CA THR A 535 33.01 11.11 9.89
C THR A 535 34.30 10.66 10.56
N THR A 536 35.16 11.60 10.96
CA THR A 536 36.45 11.29 11.60
C THR A 536 36.42 11.64 13.09
N ILE A 537 36.88 10.72 13.93
CA ILE A 537 37.17 10.95 15.35
C ILE A 537 38.69 10.91 15.49
N LEU A 538 39.26 11.95 16.12
CA LEU A 538 40.69 12.13 16.28
C LEU A 538 41.11 11.61 17.65
N LEU A 539 42.17 10.81 17.70
CA LEU A 539 42.81 10.32 18.92
C LEU A 539 44.19 10.97 19.05
N ALA A 540 44.44 11.60 20.19
CA ALA A 540 45.69 12.28 20.49
C ALA A 540 46.17 11.99 21.92
N ASP A 541 47.48 12.09 22.15
CA ASP A 541 48.06 12.23 23.49
C ASP A 541 48.25 13.71 23.85
N GLU A 542 49.06 14.02 24.86
CA GLU A 542 49.34 15.39 25.30
C GLU A 542 50.16 16.21 24.30
N GLU A 543 50.90 15.57 23.40
CA GLU A 543 51.86 16.25 22.51
C GLU A 543 51.39 16.30 21.06
N LYS A 544 50.74 15.23 20.56
CA LYS A 544 50.47 15.07 19.13
C LYS A 544 49.21 14.23 18.82
N LEU A 545 48.73 14.39 17.59
CA LEU A 545 47.73 13.50 17.02
C LEU A 545 48.34 12.12 16.74
N ILE A 546 47.76 11.07 17.31
CA ILE A 546 48.24 9.68 17.18
C ILE A 546 47.57 8.98 16.00
N ALA A 547 46.26 9.14 15.89
CA ALA A 547 45.43 8.40 14.95
C ALA A 547 44.11 9.09 14.70
N PHE A 548 43.39 8.65 13.67
CA PHE A 548 41.98 8.96 13.51
C PHE A 548 41.19 7.72 13.08
N ILE A 549 39.97 7.65 13.57
CA ILE A 549 39.01 6.58 13.29
C ILE A 549 37.93 7.17 12.39
N THR A 550 37.66 6.50 11.28
CA THR A 550 36.61 6.91 10.36
C THR A 550 35.36 6.07 10.58
N LEU A 551 34.21 6.73 10.60
CA LEU A 551 32.91 6.09 10.71
C LEU A 551 32.05 6.48 9.51
N ALA A 552 31.21 5.56 9.06
CA ALA A 552 30.20 5.86 8.06
C ALA A 552 28.91 5.09 8.35
N ASP A 553 27.81 5.69 7.94
CA ASP A 553 26.52 5.01 7.89
C ASP A 553 26.45 4.16 6.61
N ILE A 554 26.26 2.86 6.76
CA ILE A 554 26.33 1.91 5.66
C ILE A 554 25.00 1.90 4.90
N VAL A 555 25.07 2.02 3.58
CA VAL A 555 23.90 1.89 2.69
C VAL A 555 23.46 0.43 2.69
N ARG A 556 22.17 0.18 2.87
CA ARG A 556 21.62 -1.18 2.83
C ARG A 556 21.73 -1.75 1.41
N ASN A 557 22.12 -3.01 1.28
CA ASN A 557 22.19 -3.66 -0.04
C ASN A 557 20.83 -3.67 -0.75
N GLU A 558 19.75 -3.92 0.00
CA GLU A 558 18.36 -3.88 -0.48
C GLU A 558 17.93 -2.49 -0.98
N SER A 559 18.51 -1.41 -0.45
CA SER A 559 18.23 -0.04 -0.91
C SER A 559 18.76 0.20 -2.33
N ILE A 560 19.92 -0.38 -2.68
CA ILE A 560 20.49 -0.27 -4.03
C ILE A 560 19.58 -0.97 -5.04
N GLU A 561 19.08 -2.16 -4.71
CA GLU A 561 18.16 -2.92 -5.55
C GLU A 561 16.80 -2.20 -5.69
N LEU A 562 16.28 -1.66 -4.58
CA LEU A 562 15.04 -0.90 -4.56
C LEU A 562 15.09 0.29 -5.50
N ILE A 563 16.13 1.14 -5.41
CA ILE A 563 16.27 2.33 -6.25
C ILE A 563 16.38 1.95 -7.74
N LYS A 564 17.10 0.86 -8.07
CA LYS A 564 17.16 0.35 -9.45
C LYS A 564 15.79 -0.09 -9.97
N LYS A 565 15.01 -0.79 -9.15
CA LYS A 565 13.67 -1.24 -9.52
C LYS A 565 12.72 -0.06 -9.74
N LEU A 566 12.73 0.93 -8.84
CA LEU A 566 11.92 2.14 -8.95
C LEU A 566 12.24 2.94 -10.23
N LYS A 567 13.54 3.08 -10.56
CA LYS A 567 13.97 3.70 -11.82
C LYS A 567 13.47 2.95 -13.05
N LYS A 568 13.47 1.61 -13.03
CA LYS A 568 12.91 0.78 -14.11
C LYS A 568 11.40 0.96 -14.29
N GLU A 569 10.69 1.28 -13.21
CA GLU A 569 9.26 1.59 -13.22
C GLU A 569 8.99 3.08 -13.53
N ASN A 570 10.00 3.86 -13.94
CA ASN A 570 9.94 5.30 -14.21
C ASN A 570 9.53 6.17 -13.00
N ILE A 571 9.79 5.70 -11.78
CA ILE A 571 9.57 6.46 -10.55
C ILE A 571 10.85 7.24 -10.21
N LYS A 572 10.72 8.57 -10.06
CA LYS A 572 11.83 9.45 -9.65
C LYS A 572 12.14 9.23 -8.17
N THR A 573 13.43 9.15 -7.83
CA THR A 573 13.85 8.94 -6.44
C THR A 573 14.73 10.08 -5.97
N TYR A 574 14.36 10.74 -4.88
CA TYR A 574 15.14 11.78 -4.22
C TYR A 574 15.54 11.34 -2.82
N MET A 575 16.65 11.87 -2.32
CA MET A 575 17.06 11.69 -0.93
C MET A 575 17.02 13.04 -0.23
N LEU A 576 16.33 13.11 0.91
CA LEU A 576 16.26 14.28 1.78
C LEU A 576 16.94 13.93 3.10
N THR A 577 17.88 14.77 3.55
CA THR A 577 18.66 14.48 4.75
C THR A 577 19.10 15.77 5.45
N GLY A 578 19.19 15.72 6.77
CA GLY A 578 19.77 16.78 7.59
C GLY A 578 21.30 16.68 7.75
N ASP A 579 21.92 15.64 7.17
CA ASP A 579 23.37 15.48 7.17
C ASP A 579 24.07 16.54 6.32
N ASN A 580 25.39 16.63 6.49
CA ASN A 580 26.19 17.51 5.66
C ASN A 580 26.09 17.12 4.17
N GLU A 581 26.18 18.13 3.30
CA GLU A 581 26.00 17.98 1.85
C GLU A 581 26.99 16.98 1.23
N ARG A 582 28.20 16.83 1.79
CA ARG A 582 29.24 15.95 1.27
C ARG A 582 28.87 14.48 1.49
N THR A 583 28.49 14.12 2.70
CA THR A 583 27.99 12.78 3.06
C THR A 583 26.74 12.45 2.26
N ALA A 584 25.82 13.39 2.11
CA ALA A 584 24.63 13.22 1.28
C ALA A 584 24.98 12.92 -0.19
N LYS A 585 25.90 13.68 -0.80
CA LYS A 585 26.36 13.46 -2.18
C LYS A 585 27.01 12.09 -2.37
N VAL A 586 27.81 11.62 -1.40
CA VAL A 586 28.45 10.31 -1.49
C VAL A 586 27.44 9.17 -1.42
N ILE A 587 26.46 9.25 -0.52
CA ILE A 587 25.39 8.25 -0.41
C ILE A 587 24.50 8.27 -1.66
N ALA A 588 24.13 9.45 -2.16
CA ALA A 588 23.38 9.59 -3.41
C ALA A 588 24.14 9.03 -4.62
N LYS A 589 25.48 9.21 -4.66
CA LYS A 589 26.35 8.64 -5.70
C LYS A 589 26.40 7.11 -5.64
N LYS A 590 26.44 6.51 -4.44
CA LYS A 590 26.33 5.04 -4.26
C LYS A 590 24.98 4.50 -4.74
N LEU A 591 23.93 5.34 -4.75
CA LEU A 591 22.58 5.04 -5.24
C LEU A 591 22.36 5.40 -6.73
N ASP A 592 23.44 5.76 -7.45
CA ASP A 592 23.55 5.74 -8.92
C ASP A 592 22.71 6.80 -9.67
N ILE A 593 22.98 8.09 -9.43
CA ILE A 593 22.48 9.25 -10.21
C ILE A 593 23.47 9.53 -11.37
N ASP A 594 22.95 9.74 -12.59
CA ASP A 594 23.60 9.43 -13.90
C ASP A 594 24.84 10.24 -14.34
N ASP A 595 25.55 9.72 -15.37
CA ASP A 595 26.86 10.17 -15.91
C ASP A 595 26.83 10.28 -17.46
N VAL A 596 27.32 11.39 -18.01
CA VAL A 596 27.37 11.71 -19.47
C VAL A 596 28.23 10.73 -20.26
N GLY A 597 29.45 10.40 -19.80
CA GLY A 597 30.34 9.50 -20.53
C GLY A 597 29.80 8.06 -20.56
N HIS A 598 29.08 7.68 -19.50
CA HIS A 598 28.35 6.42 -19.47
C HIS A 598 27.15 6.42 -20.45
N ALA A 599 26.42 7.52 -20.53
CA ALA A 599 25.30 7.66 -21.46
C ALA A 599 25.76 7.56 -22.92
N ILE A 600 26.85 8.25 -23.29
CA ILE A 600 27.46 8.19 -24.63
C ILE A 600 27.88 6.75 -24.96
N GLN A 601 28.70 6.13 -24.09
CA GLN A 601 29.18 4.77 -24.31
C GLN A 601 28.02 3.78 -24.46
N THR A 602 27.02 3.87 -23.60
CA THR A 602 25.86 2.97 -23.62
C THR A 602 25.07 3.10 -24.90
N PHE A 603 24.80 4.34 -25.35
CA PHE A 603 24.06 4.57 -26.59
C PHE A 603 24.82 4.07 -27.82
N VAL A 604 26.13 4.32 -27.89
CA VAL A 604 26.97 3.94 -29.03
C VAL A 604 27.17 2.42 -29.09
N GLU A 605 27.48 1.78 -27.96
CA GLU A 605 27.67 0.32 -27.89
C GLU A 605 26.37 -0.46 -28.13
N GLN A 606 25.21 0.11 -27.80
CA GLN A 606 23.90 -0.49 -28.14
C GLN A 606 23.61 -0.54 -29.64
N ASN A 607 24.30 0.27 -30.45
CA ASN A 607 24.14 0.33 -31.90
C ASN A 607 25.29 -0.37 -32.66
N ASP A 608 26.00 -1.30 -32.00
CA ASP A 608 27.13 -2.06 -32.57
C ASP A 608 28.35 -1.22 -32.98
N PHE A 609 28.54 -0.06 -32.36
CA PHE A 609 29.72 0.80 -32.53
C PHE A 609 30.55 0.87 -31.25
N SER A 610 31.78 1.40 -31.32
CA SER A 610 32.59 1.72 -30.13
C SER A 610 32.97 3.19 -30.09
N VAL A 611 33.38 3.68 -28.93
CA VAL A 611 33.81 5.07 -28.73
C VAL A 611 35.33 5.17 -28.60
N VAL A 612 35.96 6.19 -29.19
CA VAL A 612 37.36 6.51 -28.91
C VAL A 612 37.48 6.99 -27.46
N ARG A 613 38.45 6.43 -26.73
CA ARG A 613 38.65 6.73 -25.30
C ARG A 613 39.72 7.78 -25.04
N ASP A 614 40.62 7.99 -25.99
CA ASP A 614 41.77 8.88 -25.86
C ASP A 614 41.42 10.35 -26.17
N PHE A 615 40.24 10.62 -26.75
CA PHE A 615 39.70 11.96 -26.95
C PHE A 615 38.43 12.15 -26.15
N ALA A 616 38.22 13.39 -25.71
CA ALA A 616 37.16 13.80 -24.82
C ALA A 616 36.73 15.22 -25.20
N GLY A 617 35.47 15.52 -24.96
CA GLY A 617 34.99 16.89 -25.01
C GLY A 617 35.54 17.71 -23.85
N HIS A 618 35.09 18.96 -23.74
CA HIS A 618 35.69 19.93 -22.82
C HIS A 618 34.69 21.00 -22.36
N GLY A 619 35.07 21.79 -21.37
CA GLY A 619 34.38 23.02 -20.99
C GLY A 619 34.56 24.09 -22.07
N VAL A 620 33.56 24.94 -22.23
CA VAL A 620 33.57 26.07 -23.16
C VAL A 620 33.26 27.35 -22.38
N GLY A 621 34.14 28.33 -22.45
CA GLY A 621 33.94 29.58 -21.72
C GLY A 621 34.83 30.69 -22.24
N LEU A 622 35.84 31.08 -21.48
CA LEU A 622 36.72 32.20 -21.84
C LEU A 622 37.90 31.76 -22.72
N ALA A 623 38.28 30.48 -22.67
CA ALA A 623 39.33 29.88 -23.49
C ALA A 623 38.82 28.69 -24.31
N LEU A 624 39.56 28.36 -25.39
CA LEU A 624 39.32 27.15 -26.18
C LEU A 624 39.88 25.94 -25.43
N HIS A 625 39.08 24.89 -25.23
CA HIS A 625 39.41 23.65 -24.50
C HIS A 625 39.78 23.89 -23.03
N GLU A 626 38.84 24.38 -22.22
CA GLU A 626 39.02 24.51 -20.76
C GLU A 626 38.45 23.31 -19.99
N GLU A 627 38.82 23.19 -18.72
CA GLU A 627 38.16 22.23 -17.83
C GLU A 627 36.66 22.57 -17.70
N PRO A 628 35.77 21.57 -17.62
CA PRO A 628 36.09 20.17 -17.36
C PRO A 628 36.20 19.29 -18.62
N ILE A 629 37.11 18.31 -18.58
CA ILE A 629 37.20 17.27 -19.63
C ILE A 629 35.99 16.32 -19.56
N ILE A 630 35.31 16.12 -20.69
CA ILE A 630 34.11 15.28 -20.84
C ILE A 630 34.46 13.98 -21.58
N PRO A 631 34.73 12.87 -20.89
CA PRO A 631 35.09 11.62 -21.55
C PRO A 631 33.92 11.01 -22.31
N ASN A 632 34.22 10.41 -23.46
CA ASN A 632 33.24 9.69 -24.29
C ASN A 632 32.85 8.30 -23.74
N TYR A 633 33.50 7.88 -22.65
CA TYR A 633 33.27 6.62 -21.99
C TYR A 633 33.22 6.81 -20.48
N GLY A 634 32.49 5.95 -19.78
CA GLY A 634 32.28 6.14 -18.36
C GLY A 634 31.59 4.98 -17.69
N ARG A 635 31.81 4.88 -16.39
CA ARG A 635 31.02 4.00 -15.54
C ARG A 635 30.00 4.86 -14.86
N LYS A 636 28.74 4.43 -14.93
CA LYS A 636 27.60 5.12 -14.35
C LYS A 636 27.91 5.74 -12.98
N GLY A 637 27.58 7.01 -12.83
CA GLY A 637 27.78 7.80 -11.61
C GLY A 637 29.23 8.15 -11.27
N ARG A 638 30.22 8.03 -12.17
CA ARG A 638 31.62 8.42 -11.91
C ARG A 638 32.09 9.68 -12.62
N GLY A 639 31.37 10.14 -13.63
CA GLY A 639 31.68 11.33 -14.41
C GLY A 639 31.48 12.66 -13.67
N LEU A 640 31.78 13.73 -14.40
CA LEU A 640 31.68 15.10 -13.97
C LEU A 640 30.24 15.45 -13.55
N LYS A 641 30.11 16.20 -12.44
CA LYS A 641 28.85 16.80 -12.03
C LYS A 641 28.54 18.03 -12.87
N ILE A 642 27.44 17.99 -13.60
CA ILE A 642 26.93 19.11 -14.39
C ILE A 642 26.21 20.12 -13.47
N GLU A 643 26.57 21.39 -13.55
CA GLU A 643 26.00 22.48 -12.75
C GLU A 643 25.44 23.60 -13.62
N ASN A 644 24.53 24.39 -13.06
CA ASN A 644 23.91 25.51 -13.76
C ASN A 644 24.95 26.56 -14.15
N GLY A 645 24.89 27.07 -15.39
CA GLY A 645 25.85 28.02 -15.94
C GLY A 645 27.07 27.38 -16.62
N MET A 646 27.23 26.05 -16.55
CA MET A 646 28.25 25.36 -17.35
C MET A 646 27.89 25.39 -18.84
N VAL A 647 28.89 25.60 -19.69
CA VAL A 647 28.78 25.36 -21.13
C VAL A 647 29.83 24.30 -21.48
N LEU A 648 29.38 23.24 -22.13
CA LEU A 648 30.15 22.03 -22.38
C LEU A 648 30.12 21.71 -23.87
N ALA A 649 31.26 21.35 -24.43
CA ALA A 649 31.36 20.68 -25.72
C ALA A 649 31.40 19.17 -25.47
N ILE A 650 30.41 18.45 -26.02
CA ILE A 650 30.35 16.99 -26.01
C ILE A 650 30.78 16.50 -27.39
N GLU A 651 31.86 15.72 -27.43
CA GLU A 651 32.57 15.37 -28.67
C GLU A 651 32.69 13.84 -28.90
N PRO A 652 31.56 13.13 -29.10
CA PRO A 652 31.59 11.69 -29.29
C PRO A 652 32.26 11.34 -30.63
N MET A 653 33.30 10.53 -30.53
CA MET A 653 33.95 9.90 -31.69
C MET A 653 33.55 8.43 -31.75
N VAL A 654 32.77 8.09 -32.76
CA VAL A 654 32.13 6.78 -32.93
C VAL A 654 32.84 5.98 -34.01
N ASN A 655 33.20 4.74 -33.68
CA ASN A 655 33.99 3.84 -34.51
C ASN A 655 33.16 2.60 -34.89
N THR A 656 33.29 2.15 -36.13
CA THR A 656 32.80 0.83 -36.60
C THR A 656 33.68 -0.35 -36.13
N GLY A 657 34.79 -0.02 -35.47
CA GLY A 657 35.84 -0.94 -35.04
C GLY A 657 36.07 -0.93 -33.54
N THR A 658 37.31 -1.19 -33.14
CA THR A 658 37.74 -1.14 -31.73
C THR A 658 37.97 0.29 -31.25
N TYR A 659 37.96 0.49 -29.93
CA TYR A 659 38.24 1.80 -29.31
C TYR A 659 39.72 2.23 -29.36
N LYS A 660 40.63 1.35 -29.80
CA LYS A 660 42.08 1.61 -29.78
C LYS A 660 42.52 2.41 -30.99
N ILE A 661 43.34 3.44 -30.78
CA ILE A 661 43.90 4.29 -31.83
C ILE A 661 45.40 4.02 -32.05
N ALA A 662 45.93 4.53 -33.15
CA ALA A 662 47.36 4.64 -33.46
C ALA A 662 47.63 5.97 -34.18
N MET A 663 48.75 6.62 -33.87
CA MET A 663 49.21 7.81 -34.58
C MET A 663 50.15 7.41 -35.71
N LEU A 664 49.97 7.99 -36.90
CA LEU A 664 50.82 7.74 -38.05
C LEU A 664 52.17 8.46 -37.93
N PRO A 665 53.19 8.07 -38.72
CA PRO A 665 54.53 8.66 -38.67
C PRO A 665 54.59 10.17 -38.98
N ASP A 666 53.53 10.74 -39.53
CA ASP A 666 53.42 12.18 -39.76
C ASP A 666 53.22 12.99 -38.46
N GLY A 667 52.93 12.32 -37.34
CA GLY A 667 52.85 12.92 -36.01
C GLY A 667 51.54 13.64 -35.70
N TRP A 668 50.53 13.57 -36.59
CA TRP A 668 49.24 14.22 -36.36
C TRP A 668 48.04 13.43 -36.89
N THR A 669 48.22 12.49 -37.83
CA THR A 669 47.10 11.67 -38.29
C THR A 669 46.84 10.53 -37.31
N ILE A 670 45.60 10.40 -36.88
CA ILE A 670 45.17 9.39 -35.91
C ILE A 670 44.17 8.46 -36.58
N ILE A 671 44.45 7.16 -36.52
CA ILE A 671 43.62 6.10 -37.10
C ILE A 671 43.20 5.12 -36.02
N THR A 672 42.08 4.42 -36.21
CA THR A 672 41.80 3.26 -35.36
C THR A 672 42.80 2.15 -35.67
N ARG A 673 43.23 1.41 -34.65
CA ARG A 673 44.26 0.38 -34.79
C ARG A 673 43.84 -0.77 -35.71
N ASP A 674 42.55 -0.92 -35.94
CA ASP A 674 41.95 -1.89 -36.86
C ASP A 674 41.61 -1.31 -38.24
N GLY A 675 41.95 -0.04 -38.51
CA GLY A 675 41.80 0.60 -39.83
C GLY A 675 40.36 0.83 -40.27
N LYS A 676 39.40 0.77 -39.35
CA LYS A 676 37.97 0.90 -39.61
C LYS A 676 37.51 2.37 -39.59
N ARG A 677 36.32 2.62 -40.14
CA ARG A 677 35.77 3.98 -40.26
C ARG A 677 35.35 4.52 -38.90
N SER A 678 35.56 5.82 -38.72
CA SER A 678 35.17 6.59 -37.54
C SER A 678 34.48 7.87 -37.97
N ALA A 679 33.56 8.36 -37.15
CA ALA A 679 32.86 9.63 -37.33
C ALA A 679 32.95 10.44 -36.05
N HIS A 680 33.26 11.73 -36.17
CA HIS A 680 33.29 12.67 -35.07
C HIS A 680 32.04 13.54 -35.12
N PHE A 681 31.40 13.74 -33.97
CA PHE A 681 30.30 14.65 -33.78
C PHE A 681 30.65 15.60 -32.64
N GLU A 682 30.17 16.83 -32.72
CA GLU A 682 30.39 17.85 -31.70
C GLU A 682 29.05 18.53 -31.40
N HIS A 683 28.70 18.58 -30.11
CA HIS A 683 27.55 19.31 -29.64
C HIS A 683 27.91 20.23 -28.48
N SER A 684 27.65 21.52 -28.66
CA SER A 684 27.74 22.50 -27.57
C SER A 684 26.45 22.50 -26.77
N ILE A 685 26.54 22.43 -25.45
CA ILE A 685 25.40 22.40 -24.53
C ILE A 685 25.62 23.45 -23.45
N ALA A 686 24.63 24.31 -23.22
CA ALA A 686 24.58 25.18 -22.05
C ALA A 686 23.61 24.61 -21.00
N ILE A 687 23.97 24.73 -19.73
CA ILE A 687 23.10 24.34 -18.63
C ILE A 687 22.42 25.60 -18.10
N ILE A 688 21.12 25.71 -18.38
CA ILE A 688 20.30 26.87 -18.01
C ILE A 688 19.15 26.36 -17.13
N ASP A 689 18.99 26.96 -15.95
CA ASP A 689 18.06 26.56 -14.89
C ASP A 689 18.07 25.06 -14.59
N GLY A 690 19.27 24.46 -14.59
CA GLY A 690 19.45 23.03 -14.31
C GLY A 690 19.00 22.09 -15.44
N LYS A 691 18.74 22.62 -16.65
CA LYS A 691 18.41 21.83 -17.85
C LYS A 691 19.47 22.01 -18.93
N PRO A 692 19.84 20.94 -19.67
CA PRO A 692 20.70 21.08 -20.82
C PRO A 692 19.94 21.68 -22.01
N VAL A 693 20.54 22.69 -22.64
CA VAL A 693 20.09 23.33 -23.88
C VAL A 693 21.17 23.11 -24.94
N ILE A 694 20.83 22.44 -26.03
CA ILE A 694 21.77 22.16 -27.12
C ILE A 694 21.89 23.44 -27.95
N LEU A 695 23.09 24.00 -27.99
CA LEU A 695 23.39 25.24 -28.70
C LEU A 695 23.74 25.01 -30.17
N SER A 696 24.16 23.79 -30.52
CA SER A 696 24.54 23.42 -31.89
C SER A 696 23.41 22.82 -32.71
N GLU A 697 22.18 22.76 -32.17
CA GLU A 697 21.00 22.35 -32.92
C GLU A 697 20.61 23.53 -33.84
N LEU A 698 20.80 23.34 -35.16
CA LEU A 698 20.28 24.26 -36.17
C LEU A 698 18.76 24.05 -36.25
N ASP A 699 17.98 25.12 -36.07
CA ASP A 699 16.53 25.15 -36.34
C ASP A 699 16.18 24.61 -37.75
#